data_AF-A0A2V1ADR5-F1
#
_entry.id   AF-A0A2V1ADR5-F1
#
_cell.length_a   1.000
_cell.length_b   1.000
_cell.length_c   1.000
_cell.angle_alpha   90.00
_cell.angle_beta   90.00
_cell.angle_gamma   90.00
#
_symmetry.space_group_name_H-M   'P 1'
#
loop_
_entity.id
_entity.type
_entity.pdbx_description
1 polymer ?
#
loop_
_entity_poly.entity_id
_entity_poly.type
_entity_poly.pdbx_seq_one_letter_code
_entity_poly.pdbx_strand_id
1 'polypeptide(L)'
;MKPGNVVASQYFDMLEGSRAIEIGNLRLDTGLIKLKQEEIMFDAAAPQDVDNVLGSMNHITMSLMSWFSGSSLPVTLLSNRYVLDFLQSYHRSGGQLDKTSLVNHRLHKDGFTEPDSDESLLVNKVLRAFVAGICKFSGVVREIALNVLYDEEDLTTRNMDLDMLSAVDPSVIIETIEEAKAWVQVKEKSGLLIDYLSLAAALVSICDVVRSTISLYYPGEKLSFPCIENIKELAKKLENENLGLGPELSVSKFVQTDCNNKHIPYDNFLVEQKKAYTDLWKMAAEIETFVTAFSKFDNVRQLQSFLRFSMAPRMTADYSSVARGFYQLFFIRDDKSIVGSEESVGSTAIRLMENLSCAGTSVLDTASWKIPEEDPFKKEQMHRDALSRIGALLDDIENAMYKMLSNYGNNKCRQRQFDNQTIVIWDTLQYTSENLELYLFSKFAIGDRLAPDSMEPALPVTAFAYHTKLNVMLETILSGFELNLYKPFEAAQMYWYASYLAENDHANISVRVKQINNGKLASVSSLAKKIKKAKAGPKKEEFKKLHKALTEAAVPQVKNNMSYIEQFLEPSILAIQMLCIAVSQTLLLYQSLGANMGKPPAIVDDELLYNLRMKPWRSVEVPACPSFTEYQEATEFYTSFGKLGPDMKKQRYIDVIGDLRRNFSGALQLLSDIVEKFDTDSMKSFFKGSEKDARSWYDNIRKTCGAYLEELQSLESKIKTDSVESDTKVKISETYHEYFPIYTMVTKQK
;
A
#
# COMPACT_ATOMS: atom_id res chain seq x y z
N MET A 1 -49.40 -19.03 14.51
CA MET A 1 -49.04 -18.59 13.13
C MET A 1 -48.91 -19.83 12.25
N LYS A 2 -49.13 -19.72 10.93
CA LYS A 2 -48.83 -20.83 10.02
C LYS A 2 -47.30 -21.00 9.92
N PRO A 3 -46.78 -22.23 9.82
CA PRO A 3 -45.36 -22.46 9.52
C PRO A 3 -44.93 -21.67 8.28
N GLY A 4 -43.75 -21.06 8.33
CA GLY A 4 -43.20 -20.22 7.25
C GLY A 4 -43.57 -18.73 7.34
N ASN A 5 -44.44 -18.33 8.27
CA ASN A 5 -44.77 -16.91 8.48
C ASN A 5 -43.90 -16.31 9.60
N VAL A 6 -43.25 -15.18 9.31
CA VAL A 6 -42.54 -14.34 10.28
C VAL A 6 -43.31 -13.03 10.45
N VAL A 7 -43.58 -12.62 11.69
CA VAL A 7 -44.15 -11.30 11.99
C VAL A 7 -43.00 -10.36 12.30
N ALA A 8 -42.74 -9.45 11.38
CA ALA A 8 -41.72 -8.41 11.49
C ALA A 8 -42.27 -7.08 10.97
N SER A 9 -41.59 -5.98 11.28
CA SER A 9 -41.89 -4.69 10.65
C SER A 9 -41.71 -4.79 9.13
N GLN A 10 -42.56 -4.12 8.36
CA GLN A 10 -42.43 -4.04 6.90
C GLN A 10 -41.12 -3.36 6.44
N TYR A 11 -40.45 -2.64 7.36
CA TYR A 11 -39.19 -1.95 7.11
C TYR A 11 -37.96 -2.73 7.61
N PHE A 12 -38.16 -3.86 8.31
CA PHE A 12 -37.06 -4.67 8.84
C PHE A 12 -36.58 -5.67 7.80
N ASP A 13 -35.28 -5.63 7.47
CA ASP A 13 -34.65 -6.62 6.62
C ASP A 13 -34.25 -7.85 7.45
N MET A 14 -34.80 -9.01 7.09
CA MET A 14 -34.48 -10.28 7.77
C MET A 14 -32.99 -10.64 7.70
N LEU A 15 -32.23 -10.10 6.74
CA LEU A 15 -30.77 -10.25 6.70
C LEU A 15 -30.08 -9.60 7.90
N GLU A 16 -30.62 -8.53 8.49
CA GLU A 16 -30.08 -7.93 9.72
C GLU A 16 -30.12 -8.92 10.88
N GLY A 17 -31.16 -9.76 10.92
CA GLY A 17 -31.33 -10.82 11.91
C GLY A 17 -30.25 -11.91 11.86
N SER A 18 -29.48 -12.02 10.76
CA SER A 18 -28.39 -13.01 10.64
C SER A 18 -27.21 -12.76 11.59
N ARG A 19 -27.10 -11.54 12.13
CA ARG A 19 -26.07 -11.14 13.10
C ARG A 19 -26.57 -11.15 14.55
N ALA A 20 -27.83 -11.56 14.77
CA ALA A 20 -28.41 -11.57 16.10
C ALA A 20 -27.74 -12.61 17.00
N ILE A 21 -27.56 -12.24 18.26
CA ILE A 21 -27.16 -13.16 19.32
C ILE A 21 -28.36 -14.01 19.74
N GLU A 22 -28.12 -15.29 20.03
CA GLU A 22 -29.13 -16.23 20.53
C GLU A 22 -28.92 -16.50 22.02
N ILE A 23 -29.87 -16.04 22.84
CA ILE A 23 -29.88 -16.29 24.29
C ILE A 23 -30.08 -17.78 24.56
N GLY A 24 -29.35 -18.33 25.54
CA GLY A 24 -29.42 -19.75 25.89
C GLY A 24 -28.50 -20.64 25.05
N ASN A 25 -27.88 -20.10 24.00
CA ASN A 25 -26.89 -20.81 23.19
C ASN A 25 -25.48 -20.52 23.70
N LEU A 26 -24.80 -21.52 24.25
CA LEU A 26 -23.44 -21.39 24.82
C LEU A 26 -22.40 -20.78 23.88
N ARG A 27 -22.60 -20.87 22.55
CA ARG A 27 -21.68 -20.32 21.54
C ARG A 27 -21.98 -18.89 21.14
N LEU A 28 -23.16 -18.37 21.48
CA LEU A 28 -23.61 -17.04 21.06
C LEU A 28 -23.88 -16.11 22.26
N ASP A 29 -24.22 -16.67 23.42
CA ASP A 29 -24.61 -15.95 24.62
C ASP A 29 -23.43 -15.73 25.58
N THR A 30 -22.99 -14.48 25.69
CA THR A 30 -21.93 -14.06 26.63
C THR A 30 -22.36 -14.15 28.08
N GLY A 31 -23.67 -14.09 28.38
CA GLY A 31 -24.21 -14.27 29.72
C GLY A 31 -24.02 -15.69 30.27
N LEU A 32 -23.68 -16.68 29.42
CA LEU A 32 -23.42 -18.06 29.82
C LEU A 32 -21.92 -18.39 29.99
N ILE A 33 -21.03 -17.41 29.84
CA ILE A 33 -19.60 -17.60 30.13
C ILE A 33 -19.45 -17.96 31.61
N LYS A 34 -18.83 -19.11 31.88
CA LYS A 34 -18.57 -19.57 33.25
C LYS A 34 -17.33 -18.88 33.77
N LEU A 35 -17.49 -18.07 34.81
CA LEU A 35 -16.42 -17.44 35.56
C LEU A 35 -16.34 -18.07 36.95
N LYS A 36 -15.12 -18.29 37.44
CA LYS A 36 -14.88 -18.69 38.83
C LYS A 36 -15.16 -17.51 39.75
N GLN A 37 -15.58 -17.79 40.99
CA GLN A 37 -15.84 -16.72 41.97
C GLN A 37 -14.57 -15.89 42.23
N GLU A 38 -13.41 -16.53 42.19
CA GLU A 38 -12.11 -15.90 42.41
C GLU A 38 -11.72 -14.95 41.25
N GLU A 39 -12.15 -15.24 40.01
CA GLU A 39 -11.94 -14.34 38.86
C GLU A 39 -12.81 -13.08 38.98
N ILE A 40 -14.03 -13.22 39.50
CA ILE A 40 -14.95 -12.11 39.77
C ILE A 40 -14.40 -11.24 40.91
N MET A 41 -13.92 -11.89 41.98
CA MET A 41 -13.47 -11.23 43.21
C MET A 41 -12.01 -10.75 43.16
N PHE A 42 -11.31 -10.89 42.03
CA PHE A 42 -9.96 -10.37 41.86
C PHE A 42 -9.93 -8.85 42.08
N ASP A 43 -9.07 -8.40 43.00
CA ASP A 43 -8.90 -7.00 43.38
C ASP A 43 -7.61 -6.43 42.78
N ALA A 44 -7.75 -5.60 41.74
CA ALA A 44 -6.63 -4.97 41.05
C ALA A 44 -5.91 -3.89 41.86
N ALA A 45 -6.48 -3.41 42.98
CA ALA A 45 -5.86 -2.41 43.86
C ALA A 45 -5.09 -3.03 45.05
N ALA A 46 -5.20 -4.35 45.23
CA ALA A 46 -4.56 -5.05 46.33
C ALA A 46 -3.01 -4.99 46.23
N PRO A 47 -2.28 -4.87 47.34
CA PRO A 47 -0.81 -4.85 47.34
C PRO A 47 -0.21 -6.10 46.68
N GLN A 48 0.85 -5.93 45.89
CA GLN A 48 1.55 -7.02 45.20
C GLN A 48 3.06 -6.88 45.34
N ASP A 49 3.76 -8.02 45.28
CA ASP A 49 5.22 -8.03 45.20
C ASP A 49 5.73 -7.60 43.80
N VAL A 50 7.03 -7.32 43.73
CA VAL A 50 7.71 -6.86 42.52
C VAL A 50 7.59 -7.87 41.36
N ASP A 51 7.67 -9.17 41.64
CA ASP A 51 7.64 -10.22 40.61
C ASP A 51 6.25 -10.30 39.95
N ASN A 52 5.19 -10.19 40.75
CA ASN A 52 3.81 -10.16 40.27
C ASN A 52 3.50 -8.88 39.49
N VAL A 53 4.04 -7.73 39.91
CA VAL A 53 3.90 -6.47 39.15
C VAL A 53 4.64 -6.55 37.82
N LEU A 54 5.89 -7.01 37.80
CA LEU A 54 6.66 -7.22 36.56
C LEU A 54 5.97 -8.22 35.62
N GLY A 55 5.46 -9.32 36.17
CA GLY A 55 4.72 -10.31 35.38
C GLY A 55 3.44 -9.73 34.79
N SER A 56 2.75 -8.84 35.52
CA SER A 56 1.57 -8.13 35.01
C SER A 56 1.93 -7.16 33.88
N MET A 57 3.04 -6.41 34.01
CA MET A 57 3.53 -5.52 32.94
C MET A 57 3.92 -6.30 31.68
N ASN A 58 4.59 -7.46 31.85
CA ASN A 58 4.91 -8.39 30.76
C ASN A 58 3.64 -8.87 30.05
N HIS A 59 2.68 -9.39 30.83
CA HIS A 59 1.43 -9.92 30.29
C HIS A 59 0.59 -8.86 29.55
N ILE A 60 0.54 -7.63 30.06
CA ILE A 60 -0.13 -6.49 29.40
C ILE A 60 0.56 -6.15 28.08
N THR A 61 1.89 -6.13 28.04
CA THR A 61 2.67 -5.88 26.82
C THR A 61 2.43 -6.98 25.77
N MET A 62 2.43 -8.24 26.19
CA MET A 62 2.09 -9.37 25.31
C MET A 62 0.65 -9.31 24.82
N SER A 63 -0.29 -8.88 25.67
CA SER A 63 -1.70 -8.70 25.31
C SER A 63 -1.90 -7.57 24.30
N LEU A 64 -1.15 -6.46 24.44
CA LEU A 64 -1.11 -5.37 23.45
C LEU A 64 -0.66 -5.89 22.08
N MET A 65 0.42 -6.67 22.03
CA MET A 65 0.91 -7.24 20.77
C MET A 65 -0.03 -8.31 20.20
N SER A 66 -0.76 -9.04 21.07
CA SER A 66 -1.80 -9.99 20.66
C SER A 66 -2.97 -9.28 19.97
N TRP A 67 -3.33 -8.07 20.41
CA TRP A 67 -4.29 -7.22 19.70
C TRP A 67 -3.76 -6.82 18.33
N PHE A 68 -2.50 -6.39 18.24
CA PHE A 68 -1.87 -5.99 16.97
C PHE A 68 -1.72 -7.14 15.97
N SER A 69 -1.73 -8.40 16.41
CA SER A 69 -1.75 -9.57 15.53
C SER A 69 -3.13 -9.91 14.94
N GLY A 70 -4.14 -9.05 15.15
CA GLY A 70 -5.48 -9.18 14.54
C GLY A 70 -6.59 -9.66 15.48
N SER A 71 -6.28 -10.01 16.73
CA SER A 71 -7.31 -10.33 17.74
C SER A 71 -8.05 -9.07 18.20
N SER A 72 -9.10 -9.22 19.00
CA SER A 72 -9.88 -8.08 19.52
C SER A 72 -9.42 -7.65 20.92
N LEU A 73 -9.60 -6.38 21.29
CA LEU A 73 -9.26 -5.90 22.64
C LEU A 73 -9.94 -6.71 23.77
N PRO A 74 -11.24 -7.11 23.68
CA PRO A 74 -11.92 -7.90 24.72
C PRO A 74 -11.26 -9.24 25.07
N VAL A 75 -10.57 -9.86 24.10
CA VAL A 75 -9.93 -11.18 24.29
C VAL A 75 -8.43 -11.07 24.51
N THR A 76 -7.89 -9.84 24.56
CA THR A 76 -6.47 -9.53 24.70
C THR A 76 -6.28 -8.51 25.82
N LEU A 77 -6.01 -7.24 25.49
CA LEU A 77 -5.66 -6.19 26.44
C LEU A 77 -6.74 -5.96 27.53
N LEU A 78 -8.02 -5.94 27.16
CA LEU A 78 -9.12 -5.73 28.11
C LEU A 78 -9.47 -6.98 28.93
N SER A 79 -8.89 -8.14 28.59
CA SER A 79 -9.04 -9.35 29.43
C SER A 79 -8.26 -9.25 30.74
N ASN A 80 -7.31 -8.31 30.83
CA ASN A 80 -6.52 -8.02 32.02
C ASN A 80 -7.27 -7.06 32.96
N ARG A 81 -7.47 -7.47 34.22
CA ARG A 81 -8.23 -6.73 35.24
C ARG A 81 -7.59 -5.39 35.62
N TYR A 82 -6.26 -5.25 35.58
CA TYR A 82 -5.62 -3.96 35.84
C TYR A 82 -5.97 -2.93 34.75
N VAL A 83 -6.06 -3.36 33.49
CA VAL A 83 -6.49 -2.49 32.39
C VAL A 83 -7.98 -2.18 32.49
N LEU A 84 -8.81 -3.20 32.69
CA LEU A 84 -10.26 -3.05 32.75
C LEU A 84 -10.69 -2.14 33.90
N ASP A 85 -10.22 -2.42 35.12
CA ASP A 85 -10.63 -1.68 36.32
C ASP A 85 -10.14 -0.22 36.25
N PHE A 86 -8.94 0.02 35.68
CA PHE A 86 -8.44 1.36 35.39
C PHE A 86 -9.37 2.13 34.44
N LEU A 87 -9.73 1.55 33.29
CA LEU A 87 -10.57 2.22 32.30
C LEU A 87 -12.01 2.45 32.80
N GLN A 88 -12.56 1.49 33.55
CA GLN A 88 -13.85 1.66 34.20
C GLN A 88 -13.82 2.76 35.27
N SER A 89 -12.72 2.86 36.03
CA SER A 89 -12.50 3.95 37.00
C SER A 89 -12.41 5.31 36.30
N TYR A 90 -11.64 5.40 35.21
CA TYR A 90 -11.50 6.61 34.38
C TYR A 90 -12.85 7.07 33.81
N HIS A 91 -13.65 6.14 33.29
CA HIS A 91 -14.99 6.43 32.79
C HIS A 91 -15.93 6.94 33.90
N ARG A 92 -15.96 6.29 35.07
CA ARG A 92 -16.76 6.74 36.22
C ARG A 92 -16.33 8.11 36.75
N SER A 93 -15.05 8.43 36.67
CA SER A 93 -14.48 9.72 37.06
C SER A 93 -14.69 10.82 36.02
N GLY A 94 -15.48 10.59 34.97
CA GLY A 94 -15.77 11.58 33.93
C GLY A 94 -14.55 11.93 33.08
N GLY A 95 -13.62 10.99 32.91
CA GLY A 95 -12.41 11.19 32.12
C GLY A 95 -11.29 11.95 32.84
N GLN A 96 -11.32 11.98 34.18
CA GLN A 96 -10.33 12.68 35.01
C GLN A 96 -9.24 11.70 35.48
N LEU A 97 -8.03 11.83 34.92
CA LEU A 97 -6.90 10.93 35.23
C LEU A 97 -6.45 11.00 36.69
N ASP A 98 -6.44 12.20 37.29
CA ASP A 98 -6.07 12.44 38.70
C ASP A 98 -6.96 11.69 39.70
N LYS A 99 -8.21 11.40 39.31
CA LYS A 99 -9.18 10.62 40.09
C LYS A 99 -9.27 9.16 39.68
N THR A 100 -8.44 8.72 38.74
CA THR A 100 -8.45 7.35 38.24
C THR A 100 -7.57 6.46 39.12
N SER A 101 -8.13 5.32 39.54
CA SER A 101 -7.47 4.31 40.37
C SER A 101 -7.71 2.90 39.84
N LEU A 102 -7.06 1.90 40.44
CA LEU A 102 -7.31 0.48 40.15
C LEU A 102 -8.45 -0.10 41.02
N VAL A 103 -9.05 0.73 41.88
CA VAL A 103 -10.09 0.30 42.83
C VAL A 103 -11.36 -0.08 42.08
N ASN A 104 -11.76 -1.34 42.22
CA ASN A 104 -13.05 -1.80 41.72
C ASN A 104 -14.18 -1.48 42.72
N HIS A 105 -15.10 -0.60 42.33
CA HIS A 105 -16.29 -0.22 43.09
C HIS A 105 -17.22 -1.38 43.51
N ARG A 106 -17.10 -2.56 42.89
CA ARG A 106 -17.88 -3.75 43.28
C ARG A 106 -17.32 -4.44 44.52
N LEU A 107 -16.02 -4.28 44.75
CA LEU A 107 -15.29 -4.92 45.85
C LEU A 107 -15.14 -3.97 47.04
N HIS A 108 -15.04 -2.68 46.76
CA HIS A 108 -14.78 -1.64 47.75
C HIS A 108 -15.88 -0.59 47.79
N LYS A 109 -16.13 -0.03 48.98
CA LYS A 109 -17.09 1.09 49.16
C LYS A 109 -16.51 2.39 48.62
N ASP A 110 -17.39 3.32 48.28
CA ASP A 110 -17.01 4.69 47.93
C ASP A 110 -16.15 5.32 49.03
N GLY A 111 -15.02 5.93 48.64
CA GLY A 111 -14.06 6.52 49.58
C GLY A 111 -13.05 5.52 50.17
N PHE A 112 -12.96 4.29 49.66
CA PHE A 112 -11.86 3.39 49.98
C PHE A 112 -10.51 4.08 49.73
N THR A 113 -9.65 4.06 50.75
CA THR A 113 -8.30 4.61 50.68
C THR A 113 -7.32 3.45 50.52
N GLU A 114 -6.55 3.48 49.45
CA GLU A 114 -5.50 2.50 49.18
C GLU A 114 -4.47 2.54 50.32
N PRO A 115 -3.95 1.38 50.76
CA PRO A 115 -2.87 1.35 51.75
C PRO A 115 -1.64 2.13 51.28
N ASP A 116 -0.91 2.77 52.19
CA ASP A 116 0.35 3.49 51.87
C ASP A 116 1.60 2.60 52.04
N SER A 117 1.43 1.27 51.90
CA SER A 117 2.58 0.34 51.94
C SER A 117 3.35 0.37 50.62
N ASP A 118 4.64 0.05 50.66
CA ASP A 118 5.46 -0.01 49.45
C ASP A 118 4.88 -1.01 48.41
N GLU A 119 4.34 -2.15 48.85
CA GLU A 119 3.65 -3.11 47.97
C GLU A 119 2.35 -2.57 47.36
N SER A 120 1.66 -1.66 48.06
CA SER A 120 0.48 -1.00 47.50
C SER A 120 0.86 0.09 46.50
N LEU A 121 1.93 0.83 46.76
CA LEU A 121 2.45 1.85 45.84
C LEU A 121 3.06 1.21 44.57
N LEU A 122 3.63 0.00 44.66
CA LEU A 122 4.02 -0.80 43.50
C LEU A 122 2.85 -1.03 42.52
N VAL A 123 1.64 -1.20 43.03
CA VAL A 123 0.43 -1.39 42.21
C VAL A 123 -0.18 -0.05 41.82
N ASN A 124 -0.56 0.74 42.82
CA ASN A 124 -1.39 1.93 42.65
C ASN A 124 -0.62 3.16 42.17
N LYS A 125 0.71 3.18 42.27
CA LYS A 125 1.56 4.22 41.65
C LYS A 125 2.30 3.69 40.43
N VAL A 126 3.02 2.57 40.55
CA VAL A 126 3.93 2.08 39.51
C VAL A 126 3.21 1.33 38.39
N LEU A 127 2.49 0.24 38.70
CA LEU A 127 1.70 -0.49 37.70
C LEU A 127 0.62 0.38 37.07
N ARG A 128 -0.05 1.22 37.86
CA ARG A 128 -1.05 2.18 37.38
C ARG A 128 -0.48 3.14 36.33
N ALA A 129 0.71 3.70 36.56
CA ALA A 129 1.34 4.60 35.59
C ALA A 129 1.68 3.88 34.27
N PHE A 130 2.17 2.64 34.37
CA PHE A 130 2.41 1.79 33.19
C PHE A 130 1.10 1.50 32.43
N VAL A 131 0.04 1.09 33.12
CA VAL A 131 -1.30 0.84 32.53
C VAL A 131 -1.83 2.09 31.83
N ALA A 132 -1.70 3.27 32.46
CA ALA A 132 -2.10 4.54 31.85
C ALA A 132 -1.35 4.81 30.54
N GLY A 133 -0.04 4.55 30.50
CA GLY A 133 0.78 4.64 29.28
C GLY A 133 0.31 3.71 28.17
N ILE A 134 0.12 2.42 28.48
CA ILE A 134 -0.37 1.42 27.52
C ILE A 134 -1.77 1.78 27.01
N CYS A 135 -2.68 2.21 27.89
CA CYS A 135 -4.02 2.60 27.50
C CYS A 135 -4.02 3.85 26.62
N LYS A 136 -3.19 4.86 26.92
CA LYS A 136 -3.08 6.05 26.08
C LYS A 136 -2.55 5.72 24.69
N PHE A 137 -1.47 4.94 24.60
CA PHE A 137 -0.95 4.48 23.31
C PHE A 137 -2.00 3.66 22.53
N SER A 138 -2.70 2.75 23.22
CA SER A 138 -3.77 1.95 22.61
C SER A 138 -4.94 2.80 22.10
N GLY A 139 -5.31 3.86 22.83
CA GLY A 139 -6.31 4.83 22.39
C GLY A 139 -5.91 5.53 21.09
N VAL A 140 -4.67 6.01 21.01
CA VAL A 140 -4.14 6.63 19.79
C VAL A 140 -4.12 5.62 18.64
N VAL A 141 -3.60 4.41 18.84
CA VAL A 141 -3.58 3.38 17.79
C VAL A 141 -4.99 3.04 17.30
N ARG A 142 -5.98 3.00 18.20
CA ARG A 142 -7.39 2.81 17.83
C ARG A 142 -7.93 3.96 17.01
N GLU A 143 -7.61 5.21 17.34
CA GLU A 143 -7.98 6.39 16.53
C GLU A 143 -7.34 6.33 15.14
N ILE A 144 -6.07 5.94 15.04
CA ILE A 144 -5.40 5.71 13.76
C ILE A 144 -6.16 4.65 12.96
N ALA A 145 -6.48 3.51 13.58
CA ALA A 145 -7.17 2.42 12.92
C ALA A 145 -8.56 2.83 12.40
N LEU A 146 -9.33 3.60 13.18
CA LEU A 146 -10.64 4.11 12.77
C LEU A 146 -10.58 5.07 11.57
N ASN A 147 -9.46 5.76 11.38
CA ASN A 147 -9.32 6.76 10.32
C ASN A 147 -8.74 6.19 9.02
N VAL A 148 -7.76 5.27 9.09
CA VAL A 148 -6.98 4.85 7.90
C VAL A 148 -6.86 3.35 7.69
N LEU A 149 -7.37 2.52 8.62
CA LEU A 149 -7.33 1.07 8.50
C LEU A 149 -8.74 0.49 8.34
N TYR A 150 -8.82 -0.72 7.79
CA TYR A 150 -10.07 -1.45 7.70
C TYR A 150 -10.34 -2.22 8.99
N ASP A 151 -11.41 -1.84 9.69
CA ASP A 151 -11.84 -2.52 10.92
C ASP A 151 -12.17 -3.99 10.65
N GLU A 152 -11.83 -4.85 11.60
CA GLU A 152 -11.95 -6.32 11.54
C GLU A 152 -11.14 -7.03 10.42
N GLU A 153 -10.40 -6.27 9.59
CA GLU A 153 -9.49 -6.81 8.57
C GLU A 153 -8.02 -6.53 8.93
N ASP A 154 -7.68 -5.25 9.14
CA ASP A 154 -6.32 -4.83 9.46
C ASP A 154 -6.06 -4.81 10.98
N LEU A 155 -7.02 -4.27 11.74
CA LEU A 155 -7.00 -4.21 13.20
C LEU A 155 -8.44 -4.11 13.73
N THR A 156 -8.76 -4.85 14.79
CA THR A 156 -10.08 -4.76 15.42
C THR A 156 -10.14 -3.58 16.39
N THR A 157 -11.13 -2.69 16.26
CA THR A 157 -11.23 -1.47 17.08
C THR A 157 -12.23 -1.55 18.25
N ARG A 158 -12.79 -2.73 18.51
CA ARG A 158 -13.82 -2.97 19.54
C ARG A 158 -13.29 -2.68 20.95
N ASN A 159 -13.76 -1.64 21.63
CA ASN A 159 -13.28 -1.19 22.95
C ASN A 159 -14.30 -1.37 24.09
N MET A 160 -15.41 -2.09 23.86
CA MET A 160 -16.46 -2.33 24.87
C MET A 160 -17.06 -1.04 25.47
N ASP A 161 -17.20 0.01 24.65
CA ASP A 161 -17.70 1.34 25.06
C ASP A 161 -16.83 2.04 26.13
N LEU A 162 -15.56 1.64 26.31
CA LEU A 162 -14.61 2.26 27.24
C LEU A 162 -13.76 3.35 26.56
N ASP A 163 -13.56 4.49 27.23
CA ASP A 163 -12.67 5.56 26.75
C ASP A 163 -11.20 5.24 27.08
N MET A 164 -10.38 5.08 26.04
CA MET A 164 -8.96 4.76 26.11
C MET A 164 -8.10 6.03 26.30
N LEU A 165 -8.51 6.91 27.22
CA LEU A 165 -7.85 8.19 27.53
C LEU A 165 -7.73 9.12 26.32
N SER A 166 -8.76 9.19 25.49
CA SER A 166 -8.77 10.05 24.29
C SER A 166 -8.50 11.52 24.62
N ALA A 167 -9.13 12.05 25.67
CA ALA A 167 -9.02 13.45 26.08
C ALA A 167 -7.75 13.82 26.87
N VAL A 168 -6.96 12.85 27.33
CA VAL A 168 -5.77 13.13 28.17
C VAL A 168 -4.58 13.47 27.29
N ASP A 169 -3.87 14.57 27.57
CA ASP A 169 -2.67 14.92 26.82
C ASP A 169 -1.53 13.91 27.06
N PRO A 170 -0.78 13.48 26.03
CA PRO A 170 0.37 12.58 26.18
C PRO A 170 1.41 13.03 27.22
N SER A 171 1.64 14.34 27.37
CA SER A 171 2.61 14.89 28.32
C SER A 171 2.26 14.54 29.77
N VAL A 172 0.98 14.62 30.15
CA VAL A 172 0.49 14.28 31.50
C VAL A 172 0.76 12.81 31.83
N ILE A 173 0.61 11.92 30.84
CA ILE A 173 0.90 10.50 30.99
C ILE A 173 2.40 10.27 31.19
N ILE A 174 3.24 10.95 30.40
CA ILE A 174 4.70 10.87 30.53
C ILE A 174 5.15 11.38 31.90
N GLU A 175 4.62 12.51 32.38
CA GLU A 175 4.90 13.05 33.72
C GLU A 175 4.52 12.03 34.82
N THR A 176 3.35 11.41 34.72
CA THR A 176 2.88 10.37 35.65
C THR A 176 3.85 9.17 35.68
N ILE A 177 4.38 8.77 34.52
CA ILE A 177 5.37 7.69 34.40
C ILE A 177 6.72 8.09 35.00
N GLU A 178 7.19 9.32 34.78
CA GLU A 178 8.44 9.81 35.36
C GLU A 178 8.36 9.93 36.88
N GLU A 179 7.21 10.32 37.44
CA GLU A 179 6.99 10.27 38.89
C GLU A 179 7.07 8.85 39.45
N ALA A 180 6.52 7.86 38.74
CA ALA A 180 6.62 6.46 39.12
C ALA A 180 8.07 5.97 39.04
N LYS A 181 8.83 6.34 38.01
CA LYS A 181 10.26 6.03 37.87
C LYS A 181 11.08 6.62 39.02
N ALA A 182 10.84 7.88 39.37
CA ALA A 182 11.51 8.54 40.48
C ALA A 182 11.24 7.82 41.81
N TRP A 183 10.00 7.36 42.03
CA TRP A 183 9.66 6.56 43.21
C TRP A 183 10.40 5.20 43.23
N VAL A 184 10.39 4.47 42.10
CA VAL A 184 11.11 3.19 41.96
C VAL A 184 12.60 3.37 42.22
N GLN A 185 13.24 4.43 41.71
CA GLN A 185 14.67 4.69 41.92
C GLN A 185 15.03 4.91 43.40
N VAL A 186 14.14 5.48 44.19
CA VAL A 186 14.39 5.77 45.61
C VAL A 186 14.09 4.56 46.49
N LYS A 187 12.94 3.90 46.27
CA LYS A 187 12.37 2.90 47.18
C LYS A 187 12.74 1.47 46.81
N GLU A 188 12.40 1.04 45.60
CA GLU A 188 12.52 -0.36 45.15
C GLU A 188 13.84 -0.68 44.46
N LYS A 189 14.41 0.29 43.75
CA LYS A 189 15.66 0.21 42.97
C LYS A 189 15.68 -0.92 41.92
N SER A 190 14.52 -1.33 41.42
CA SER A 190 14.40 -2.33 40.35
C SER A 190 14.62 -1.70 38.96
N GLY A 191 15.65 -2.18 38.24
CA GLY A 191 15.92 -1.76 36.87
C GLY A 191 14.82 -2.15 35.88
N LEU A 192 14.24 -3.35 36.05
CA LEU A 192 13.21 -3.87 35.15
C LEU A 192 11.90 -3.07 35.24
N LEU A 193 11.51 -2.61 36.43
CA LEU A 193 10.34 -1.72 36.57
C LEU A 193 10.56 -0.40 35.82
N ILE A 194 11.77 0.15 35.88
CA ILE A 194 12.13 1.36 35.13
C ILE A 194 12.13 1.09 33.62
N ASP A 195 12.56 -0.09 33.17
CA ASP A 195 12.55 -0.48 31.76
C ASP A 195 11.11 -0.53 31.21
N TYR A 196 10.16 -1.16 31.91
CA TYR A 196 8.75 -1.21 31.49
C TYR A 196 8.09 0.18 31.50
N LEU A 197 8.34 0.99 32.53
CA LEU A 197 7.87 2.37 32.57
C LEU A 197 8.44 3.18 31.40
N SER A 198 9.72 3.03 31.10
CA SER A 198 10.37 3.69 29.97
C SER A 198 9.82 3.21 28.63
N LEU A 199 9.46 1.93 28.51
CA LEU A 199 8.80 1.39 27.33
C LEU A 199 7.43 2.05 27.12
N ALA A 200 6.62 2.14 28.17
CA ALA A 200 5.32 2.80 28.11
C ALA A 200 5.44 4.28 27.72
N ALA A 201 6.39 5.02 28.30
CA ALA A 201 6.66 6.41 27.92
C ALA A 201 7.12 6.54 26.46
N ALA A 202 7.97 5.63 25.99
CA ALA A 202 8.45 5.63 24.61
C ALA A 202 7.32 5.31 23.61
N LEU A 203 6.41 4.39 23.96
CA LEU A 203 5.20 4.08 23.17
C LEU A 203 4.23 5.26 23.13
N VAL A 204 4.06 6.02 24.20
CA VAL A 204 3.26 7.25 24.15
C VAL A 204 3.95 8.30 23.27
N SER A 205 5.26 8.46 23.40
CA SER A 205 6.04 9.45 22.65
C SER A 205 6.14 9.17 21.15
N ILE A 206 6.12 7.90 20.72
CA ILE A 206 6.16 7.55 19.28
C ILE A 206 4.96 8.11 18.52
N CYS A 207 3.86 8.42 19.20
CA CYS A 207 2.68 9.03 18.60
C CYS A 207 2.98 10.40 17.97
N ASP A 208 4.00 11.12 18.44
CA ASP A 208 4.38 12.42 17.85
C ASP A 208 5.10 12.30 16.51
N VAL A 209 5.47 11.08 16.07
CA VAL A 209 6.01 10.84 14.72
C VAL A 209 5.05 11.37 13.65
N VAL A 210 3.74 11.15 13.83
CA VAL A 210 2.72 11.66 12.89
C VAL A 210 2.49 13.17 13.00
N ARG A 211 3.23 13.90 13.84
CA ARG A 211 3.18 15.38 13.87
C ARG A 211 4.45 16.01 13.32
N SER A 212 5.46 15.21 13.02
CA SER A 212 6.73 15.71 12.46
C SER A 212 6.59 16.13 11.00
N THR A 213 7.37 17.14 10.63
CA THR A 213 7.42 17.73 9.30
C THR A 213 8.76 17.45 8.64
N ILE A 214 8.78 17.08 7.36
CA ILE A 214 10.01 16.89 6.58
C ILE A 214 10.10 17.94 5.48
N SER A 215 11.27 18.55 5.30
CA SER A 215 11.57 19.33 4.10
C SER A 215 11.87 18.38 2.93
N LEU A 216 10.90 18.10 2.08
CA LEU A 216 11.08 17.25 0.90
C LEU A 216 11.91 17.95 -0.18
N TYR A 217 12.80 17.22 -0.84
CA TYR A 217 13.60 17.67 -2.00
C TYR A 217 14.67 18.74 -1.72
N TYR A 218 14.73 19.24 -0.49
CA TYR A 218 15.73 20.21 -0.05
C TYR A 218 16.48 19.68 1.17
N PRO A 219 17.73 20.12 1.40
CA PRO A 219 18.48 19.73 2.59
C PRO A 219 17.71 20.08 3.87
N GLY A 220 17.38 19.07 4.67
CA GLY A 220 16.69 19.21 5.95
C GLY A 220 17.51 18.64 7.10
N GLU A 221 17.07 18.91 8.33
CA GLU A 221 17.63 18.25 9.52
C GLU A 221 17.30 16.76 9.49
N LYS A 222 18.26 15.94 9.95
CA LYS A 222 18.00 14.52 10.14
C LYS A 222 17.00 14.36 11.27
N LEU A 223 15.83 13.83 10.96
CA LEU A 223 14.89 13.41 11.99
C LEU A 223 15.50 12.27 12.80
N SER A 224 15.45 12.41 14.12
CA SER A 224 15.80 11.36 15.06
C SER A 224 14.71 11.30 16.12
N PHE A 225 14.23 10.10 16.38
CA PHE A 225 13.20 9.84 17.39
C PHE A 225 13.80 8.91 18.44
N PRO A 226 14.35 9.45 19.55
CA PRO A 226 14.92 8.65 20.61
C PRO A 226 13.96 7.59 21.17
N CYS A 227 12.64 7.88 21.14
CA CYS A 227 11.62 6.93 21.56
C CYS A 227 11.62 5.64 20.73
N ILE A 228 11.91 5.71 19.42
CA ILE A 228 11.95 4.52 18.55
C ILE A 228 13.16 3.63 18.90
N GLU A 229 14.33 4.23 19.11
CA GLU A 229 15.50 3.48 19.60
C GLU A 229 15.24 2.84 20.95
N ASN A 230 14.66 3.60 21.89
CA ASN A 230 14.30 3.09 23.22
C ASN A 230 13.36 1.88 23.13
N ILE A 231 12.31 1.92 22.28
CA ILE A 231 11.41 0.77 22.09
C ILE A 231 12.18 -0.44 21.57
N LYS A 232 13.06 -0.26 20.57
CA LYS A 232 13.86 -1.35 19.99
C LYS A 232 14.81 -1.98 21.01
N GLU A 233 15.52 -1.16 21.78
CA GLU A 233 16.45 -1.64 22.81
C GLU A 233 15.71 -2.38 23.93
N LEU A 234 14.62 -1.78 24.43
CA LEU A 234 13.80 -2.36 25.50
C LEU A 234 13.11 -3.64 25.05
N ALA A 235 12.59 -3.71 23.82
CA ALA A 235 11.99 -4.92 23.29
C ALA A 235 12.97 -6.10 23.28
N LYS A 236 14.21 -5.90 22.80
CA LYS A 236 15.25 -6.94 22.82
C LYS A 236 15.70 -7.32 24.23
N LYS A 237 15.77 -6.35 25.13
CA LYS A 237 16.13 -6.60 26.54
C LYS A 237 15.07 -7.48 27.19
N LEU A 238 13.81 -7.06 27.14
CA LEU A 238 12.67 -7.73 27.77
C LEU A 238 12.32 -9.07 27.12
N GLU A 239 12.61 -9.27 25.83
CA GLU A 239 12.47 -10.57 25.16
C GLU A 239 13.20 -11.69 25.91
N ASN A 240 14.38 -11.39 26.48
CA ASN A 240 15.26 -12.36 27.12
C ASN A 240 15.01 -12.55 28.62
N GLU A 241 14.11 -11.75 29.21
CA GLU A 241 13.80 -11.85 30.64
C GLU A 241 12.82 -12.99 30.92
N ASN A 242 13.09 -13.79 31.95
CA ASN A 242 12.19 -14.88 32.35
C ASN A 242 11.19 -14.38 33.41
N LEU A 243 10.12 -13.74 32.95
CA LEU A 243 9.09 -13.16 33.80
C LEU A 243 7.80 -14.00 33.75
N GLY A 244 7.09 -14.06 34.88
CA GLY A 244 5.75 -14.63 34.93
C GLY A 244 4.71 -13.78 34.20
N LEU A 245 3.43 -14.15 34.33
CA LEU A 245 2.29 -13.38 33.79
C LEU A 245 1.55 -12.57 34.86
N GLY A 246 2.15 -12.45 36.05
CA GLY A 246 1.52 -11.85 37.22
C GLY A 246 0.54 -12.80 37.90
N PRO A 247 -0.38 -12.28 38.74
CA PRO A 247 -1.36 -13.09 39.43
C PRO A 247 -2.29 -13.82 38.44
N GLU A 248 -2.46 -15.14 38.60
CA GLU A 248 -3.23 -16.00 37.67
C GLU A 248 -4.64 -15.47 37.39
N LEU A 249 -5.31 -14.93 38.41
CA LEU A 249 -6.69 -14.44 38.35
C LEU A 249 -6.83 -13.02 37.78
N SER A 250 -5.71 -12.35 37.47
CA SER A 250 -5.72 -11.02 36.86
C SER A 250 -6.21 -11.03 35.42
N VAL A 251 -6.41 -12.21 34.82
CA VAL A 251 -6.80 -12.39 33.42
C VAL A 251 -7.95 -13.38 33.35
N SER A 252 -9.05 -12.98 32.73
CA SER A 252 -10.19 -13.89 32.53
C SER A 252 -11.10 -13.38 31.42
N LYS A 253 -12.21 -14.08 31.16
CA LYS A 253 -13.25 -13.62 30.24
C LYS A 253 -14.21 -12.59 30.86
N PHE A 254 -13.90 -12.11 32.07
CA PHE A 254 -14.77 -11.22 32.84
C PHE A 254 -15.25 -10.00 32.04
N VAL A 255 -14.38 -9.36 31.25
CA VAL A 255 -14.79 -8.22 30.41
C VAL A 255 -15.92 -8.56 29.43
N GLN A 256 -15.95 -9.79 28.90
CA GLN A 256 -16.94 -10.21 27.90
C GLN A 256 -18.34 -10.37 28.50
N THR A 257 -18.45 -10.55 29.82
CA THR A 257 -19.71 -10.65 30.56
C THR A 257 -20.10 -9.34 31.24
N ASP A 258 -19.10 -8.59 31.70
CA ASP A 258 -19.28 -7.41 32.53
C ASP A 258 -19.59 -6.14 31.74
N CYS A 259 -19.02 -6.02 30.54
CA CYS A 259 -19.23 -4.87 29.67
C CYS A 259 -20.37 -5.13 28.67
N ASN A 260 -20.82 -4.06 28.01
CA ASN A 260 -21.84 -4.13 26.96
C ASN A 260 -21.30 -4.83 25.70
N ASN A 261 -21.38 -6.16 25.67
CA ASN A 261 -20.84 -6.97 24.60
C ASN A 261 -21.91 -7.35 23.56
N LYS A 262 -21.73 -6.90 22.32
CA LYS A 262 -22.60 -7.20 21.17
C LYS A 262 -22.08 -8.35 20.30
N HIS A 263 -21.08 -9.08 20.77
CA HIS A 263 -20.46 -10.19 20.06
C HIS A 263 -20.59 -11.49 20.84
N ILE A 264 -20.24 -12.58 20.16
CA ILE A 264 -20.27 -13.92 20.72
C ILE A 264 -19.11 -14.16 21.70
N PRO A 265 -19.21 -15.16 22.59
CA PRO A 265 -18.10 -15.59 23.46
C PRO A 265 -16.87 -16.04 22.66
N TYR A 266 -15.70 -15.57 23.06
CA TYR A 266 -14.41 -16.01 22.53
C TYR A 266 -13.44 -16.41 23.64
N ASP A 267 -12.47 -17.26 23.31
CA ASP A 267 -11.33 -17.55 24.18
C ASP A 267 -10.36 -16.36 24.19
N ASN A 268 -9.77 -16.10 25.36
CA ASN A 268 -8.68 -15.13 25.45
C ASN A 268 -7.50 -15.65 24.63
N PHE A 269 -6.80 -14.73 23.99
CA PHE A 269 -5.68 -15.03 23.11
C PHE A 269 -4.44 -14.28 23.56
N LEU A 270 -3.32 -14.98 23.62
CA LEU A 270 -2.03 -14.43 24.01
C LEU A 270 -0.95 -15.01 23.11
N VAL A 271 -0.19 -14.16 22.44
CA VAL A 271 0.99 -14.58 21.68
C VAL A 271 2.13 -14.98 22.61
N GLU A 272 3.04 -15.82 22.12
CA GLU A 272 4.28 -16.16 22.84
C GLU A 272 5.14 -14.91 23.09
N GLN A 273 5.81 -14.85 24.24
CA GLN A 273 6.65 -13.72 24.65
C GLN A 273 7.67 -13.33 23.57
N LYS A 274 8.40 -14.32 23.05
CA LYS A 274 9.41 -14.09 22.00
C LYS A 274 8.80 -13.40 20.78
N LYS A 275 7.64 -13.87 20.34
CA LYS A 275 6.92 -13.28 19.21
C LYS A 275 6.43 -11.87 19.54
N ALA A 276 5.86 -11.63 20.73
CA ALA A 276 5.39 -10.31 21.14
C ALA A 276 6.48 -9.24 21.04
N TYR A 277 7.65 -9.50 21.64
CA TYR A 277 8.75 -8.54 21.65
C TYR A 277 9.46 -8.43 20.28
N THR A 278 9.52 -9.52 19.51
CA THR A 278 9.99 -9.46 18.12
C THR A 278 9.09 -8.57 17.26
N ASP A 279 7.77 -8.73 17.38
CA ASP A 279 6.79 -7.93 16.62
C ASP A 279 6.77 -6.47 17.08
N LEU A 280 6.96 -6.20 18.38
CA LEU A 280 7.11 -4.85 18.92
C LEU A 280 8.36 -4.15 18.38
N TRP A 281 9.49 -4.86 18.36
CA TRP A 281 10.73 -4.38 17.74
C TRP A 281 10.51 -4.09 16.25
N LYS A 282 9.85 -5.00 15.55
CA LYS A 282 9.58 -4.89 14.10
C LYS A 282 8.71 -3.68 13.79
N MET A 283 7.63 -3.46 14.55
CA MET A 283 6.78 -2.27 14.43
C MET A 283 7.59 -0.97 14.54
N ALA A 284 8.45 -0.87 15.57
CA ALA A 284 9.29 0.30 15.77
C ALA A 284 10.30 0.51 14.62
N ALA A 285 10.95 -0.56 14.17
CA ALA A 285 11.89 -0.52 13.04
C ALA A 285 11.22 -0.17 11.71
N GLU A 286 9.99 -0.65 11.48
CA GLU A 286 9.19 -0.32 10.29
C GLU A 286 8.83 1.17 10.27
N ILE A 287 8.44 1.74 11.41
CA ILE A 287 8.16 3.17 11.56
C ILE A 287 9.42 4.00 11.28
N GLU A 288 10.55 3.66 11.91
CA GLU A 288 11.82 4.35 11.67
C GLU A 288 12.22 4.33 10.18
N THR A 289 12.01 3.20 9.51
CA THR A 289 12.44 2.98 8.14
C THR A 289 11.81 3.99 7.19
N PHE A 290 10.48 4.15 7.23
CA PHE A 290 9.83 5.10 6.33
C PHE A 290 10.16 6.55 6.71
N VAL A 291 10.12 6.90 8.00
CA VAL A 291 10.39 8.28 8.46
C VAL A 291 11.79 8.73 8.02
N THR A 292 12.78 7.86 8.20
CA THR A 292 14.16 8.14 7.79
C THR A 292 14.30 8.21 6.27
N ALA A 293 13.54 7.41 5.52
CA ALA A 293 13.60 7.40 4.06
C ALA A 293 13.09 8.71 3.43
N PHE A 294 12.00 9.28 3.94
CA PHE A 294 11.42 10.52 3.40
C PHE A 294 12.38 11.72 3.44
N SER A 295 13.34 11.74 4.36
CA SER A 295 14.37 12.79 4.44
C SER A 295 15.47 12.72 3.36
N LYS A 296 15.49 11.66 2.54
CA LYS A 296 16.62 11.37 1.62
C LYS A 296 16.37 11.81 0.17
N PHE A 297 15.13 12.09 -0.20
CA PHE A 297 14.76 12.32 -1.59
C PHE A 297 15.10 13.75 -2.03
N ASP A 298 15.72 13.85 -3.21
CA ASP A 298 16.08 15.11 -3.88
C ASP A 298 15.02 15.52 -4.92
N ASN A 299 14.11 14.62 -5.31
CA ASN A 299 13.05 14.90 -6.27
C ASN A 299 11.88 13.91 -6.16
N VAL A 300 10.75 14.25 -6.79
CA VAL A 300 9.52 13.44 -6.74
C VAL A 300 9.65 12.06 -7.39
N ARG A 301 10.58 11.87 -8.33
CA ARG A 301 10.79 10.55 -8.96
C ARG A 301 11.34 9.55 -7.96
N GLN A 302 12.27 10.00 -7.11
CA GLN A 302 12.84 9.17 -6.05
C GLN A 302 11.77 8.81 -5.00
N LEU A 303 10.89 9.76 -4.65
CA LEU A 303 9.72 9.48 -3.82
C LEU A 303 8.83 8.41 -4.47
N GLN A 304 8.44 8.58 -5.74
CA GLN A 304 7.60 7.59 -6.45
C GLN A 304 8.26 6.22 -6.51
N SER A 305 9.57 6.16 -6.78
CA SER A 305 10.34 4.91 -6.79
C SER A 305 10.33 4.23 -5.41
N PHE A 306 10.53 4.98 -4.33
CA PHE A 306 10.44 4.44 -2.97
C PHE A 306 9.05 3.92 -2.64
N LEU A 307 8.00 4.67 -2.98
CA LEU A 307 6.61 4.22 -2.77
C LEU A 307 6.35 2.90 -3.51
N ARG A 308 6.74 2.82 -4.78
CA ARG A 308 6.49 1.65 -5.65
C ARG A 308 7.32 0.42 -5.30
N PHE A 309 8.62 0.59 -5.06
CA PHE A 309 9.55 -0.55 -4.93
C PHE A 309 9.91 -0.88 -3.49
N SER A 310 9.79 0.08 -2.56
CA SER A 310 10.12 -0.13 -1.15
C SER A 310 8.88 -0.24 -0.25
N MET A 311 7.90 0.66 -0.37
CA MET A 311 6.75 0.65 0.54
C MET A 311 5.68 -0.34 0.13
N ALA A 312 5.11 -0.20 -1.07
CA ALA A 312 3.97 -1.02 -1.52
C ALA A 312 4.21 -2.54 -1.41
N PRO A 313 5.39 -3.08 -1.82
CA PRO A 313 5.67 -4.50 -1.73
C PRO A 313 5.87 -4.99 -0.29
N ARG A 314 6.19 -4.10 0.65
CA ARG A 314 6.37 -4.46 2.06
C ARG A 314 5.05 -4.58 2.82
N MET A 315 3.94 -4.08 2.31
CA MET A 315 2.61 -4.12 2.98
C MET A 315 1.95 -5.51 2.96
N THR A 316 2.74 -6.56 3.19
CA THR A 316 2.28 -7.95 3.29
C THR A 316 1.65 -8.21 4.66
N ALA A 317 1.10 -9.41 4.88
CA ALA A 317 0.50 -9.80 6.15
C ALA A 317 1.49 -9.75 7.33
N ASP A 318 2.80 -9.82 7.07
CA ASP A 318 3.82 -9.77 8.11
C ASP A 318 4.14 -8.34 8.57
N TYR A 319 3.76 -7.31 7.81
CA TYR A 319 4.03 -5.91 8.15
C TYR A 319 3.03 -5.42 9.19
N SER A 320 3.50 -4.71 10.22
CA SER A 320 2.66 -4.31 11.35
C SER A 320 1.49 -3.44 10.88
N SER A 321 0.25 -3.85 11.19
CA SER A 321 -0.96 -3.05 10.91
C SER A 321 -0.89 -1.67 11.54
N VAL A 322 -0.31 -1.59 12.75
CA VAL A 322 -0.04 -0.31 13.43
C VAL A 322 0.95 0.53 12.63
N ALA A 323 2.07 -0.04 12.19
CA ALA A 323 3.03 0.69 11.35
C ALA A 323 2.41 1.17 10.03
N ARG A 324 1.49 0.40 9.42
CA ARG A 324 0.71 0.85 8.24
C ARG A 324 -0.14 2.05 8.55
N GLY A 325 -0.84 2.04 9.68
CA GLY A 325 -1.67 3.18 10.12
C GLY A 325 -0.82 4.43 10.36
N PHE A 326 0.31 4.29 11.05
CA PHE A 326 1.29 5.36 11.23
C PHE A 326 1.81 5.88 9.90
N TYR A 327 2.19 5.00 8.97
CA TYR A 327 2.66 5.38 7.65
C TYR A 327 1.62 6.19 6.88
N GLN A 328 0.36 5.76 6.85
CA GLN A 328 -0.68 6.44 6.10
C GLN A 328 -0.92 7.86 6.61
N LEU A 329 -1.05 8.05 7.93
CA LEU A 329 -1.18 9.37 8.54
C LEU A 329 0.10 10.21 8.39
N PHE A 330 1.27 9.57 8.45
CA PHE A 330 2.57 10.21 8.27
C PHE A 330 2.74 10.76 6.86
N PHE A 331 2.38 9.97 5.85
CA PHE A 331 2.66 10.26 4.45
C PHE A 331 1.77 11.36 3.89
N ILE A 332 0.45 11.27 4.06
CA ILE A 332 -0.50 12.28 3.59
C ILE A 332 -1.29 12.81 4.78
N ARG A 333 -1.15 14.11 5.05
CA ARG A 333 -1.82 14.79 6.17
C ARG A 333 -3.25 15.20 5.82
N ASP A 334 -4.01 15.61 6.82
CA ASP A 334 -5.40 16.08 6.67
C ASP A 334 -5.52 17.30 5.74
N ASP A 335 -4.49 18.17 5.71
CA ASP A 335 -4.40 19.31 4.81
C ASP A 335 -3.88 18.94 3.39
N LYS A 336 -3.77 17.63 3.10
CA LYS A 336 -3.20 17.05 1.88
C LYS A 336 -1.72 17.37 1.65
N SER A 337 -1.00 17.88 2.64
CA SER A 337 0.45 17.98 2.58
C SER A 337 1.10 16.58 2.59
N ILE A 338 2.22 16.45 1.89
CA ILE A 338 3.04 15.24 1.91
C ILE A 338 4.03 15.39 3.05
N VAL A 339 4.00 14.49 4.03
CA VAL A 339 4.87 14.46 5.23
C VAL A 339 4.96 15.79 5.98
N GLY A 340 3.89 16.59 5.98
CA GLY A 340 3.83 17.91 6.61
C GLY A 340 4.76 18.95 5.95
N SER A 341 5.17 18.70 4.70
CA SER A 341 6.05 19.59 3.92
C SER A 341 5.25 20.67 3.17
N GLU A 342 5.95 21.56 2.47
CA GLU A 342 5.33 22.50 1.53
C GLU A 342 4.73 21.82 0.28
N GLU A 343 5.09 20.57 0.02
CA GLU A 343 4.52 19.79 -1.07
C GLU A 343 3.16 19.24 -0.66
N SER A 344 2.20 19.30 -1.58
CA SER A 344 0.88 18.71 -1.45
C SER A 344 0.68 17.57 -2.45
N VAL A 345 -0.44 16.87 -2.34
CA VAL A 345 -0.87 15.91 -3.37
C VAL A 345 -0.93 16.59 -4.74
N GLY A 346 -1.44 17.81 -4.82
CA GLY A 346 -1.53 18.59 -6.05
C GLY A 346 -0.16 18.96 -6.62
N SER A 347 0.76 19.46 -5.79
CA SER A 347 2.12 19.77 -6.27
C SER A 347 2.87 18.50 -6.69
N THR A 348 2.69 17.40 -5.97
CA THR A 348 3.23 16.08 -6.32
C THR A 348 2.72 15.61 -7.68
N ALA A 349 1.42 15.77 -7.95
CA ALA A 349 0.81 15.46 -9.25
C ALA A 349 1.45 16.28 -10.39
N ILE A 350 1.60 17.59 -10.21
CA ILE A 350 2.24 18.48 -11.19
C ILE A 350 3.68 18.04 -11.46
N ARG A 351 4.48 17.81 -10.42
CA ARG A 351 5.88 17.39 -10.56
C ARG A 351 6.01 16.02 -11.25
N LEU A 352 5.09 15.09 -11.00
CA LEU A 352 5.07 13.79 -11.69
C LEU A 352 4.71 13.94 -13.17
N MET A 353 3.74 14.80 -13.50
CA MET A 353 3.43 15.17 -14.88
C MET A 353 4.64 15.80 -15.59
N GLU A 354 5.32 16.74 -14.93
CA GLU A 354 6.54 17.38 -15.44
C GLU A 354 7.69 16.39 -15.62
N ASN A 355 7.82 15.41 -14.72
CA ASN A 355 8.81 14.34 -14.81
C ASN A 355 8.56 13.32 -15.94
N LEU A 356 7.44 13.43 -16.66
CA LEU A 356 7.14 12.55 -17.79
C LEU A 356 7.02 13.32 -19.11
N SER A 357 6.03 14.20 -19.21
CA SER A 357 5.61 14.82 -20.48
C SER A 357 5.31 16.32 -20.39
N CYS A 358 5.11 16.87 -19.19
CA CYS A 358 4.61 18.24 -19.02
C CYS A 358 5.69 19.29 -18.73
N ALA A 359 6.98 18.94 -18.76
CA ALA A 359 8.06 19.89 -18.45
C ALA A 359 8.01 21.14 -19.33
N GLY A 360 7.72 22.30 -18.71
CA GLY A 360 7.60 23.59 -19.39
C GLY A 360 6.48 23.66 -20.42
N THR A 361 5.41 22.87 -20.26
CA THR A 361 4.24 22.90 -21.15
C THR A 361 3.44 24.20 -21.00
N SER A 362 2.98 24.75 -22.12
CA SER A 362 2.15 25.96 -22.08
C SER A 362 0.74 25.71 -21.54
N VAL A 363 0.25 24.47 -21.54
CA VAL A 363 -1.11 24.16 -21.03
C VAL A 363 -1.20 24.29 -19.49
N LEU A 364 -0.09 24.11 -18.78
CA LEU A 364 -0.04 24.27 -17.31
C LEU A 364 0.51 25.64 -16.88
N ASP A 365 1.19 26.36 -17.77
CA ASP A 365 1.66 27.74 -17.54
C ASP A 365 0.53 28.75 -17.82
N THR A 366 -0.49 28.74 -16.95
CA THR A 366 -1.71 29.56 -17.07
C THR A 366 -1.41 31.07 -17.12
N ALA A 367 -0.33 31.52 -16.47
CA ALA A 367 0.10 32.91 -16.49
C ALA A 367 0.64 33.37 -17.86
N SER A 368 1.08 32.44 -18.71
CA SER A 368 1.62 32.73 -20.04
C SER A 368 0.59 32.77 -21.16
N TRP A 369 -0.67 32.44 -20.87
CA TRP A 369 -1.71 32.25 -21.87
C TRP A 369 -2.03 33.53 -22.65
N LYS A 370 -2.12 33.39 -23.98
CA LYS A 370 -2.43 34.47 -24.90
C LYS A 370 -3.58 34.10 -25.81
N ILE A 371 -4.79 34.48 -25.40
CA ILE A 371 -6.00 34.24 -26.18
C ILE A 371 -6.02 35.19 -27.39
N PRO A 372 -6.15 34.67 -28.63
CA PRO A 372 -6.20 35.46 -29.86
C PRO A 372 -7.62 36.05 -30.06
N GLU A 373 -8.04 36.91 -29.12
CA GLU A 373 -9.30 37.66 -29.17
C GLU A 373 -9.01 39.15 -28.96
N GLU A 374 -9.65 40.00 -29.78
CA GLU A 374 -9.45 41.44 -29.78
C GLU A 374 -10.43 42.15 -28.85
N ASP A 375 -11.65 41.62 -28.70
CA ASP A 375 -12.66 42.14 -27.78
C ASP A 375 -12.23 41.88 -26.32
N PRO A 376 -11.97 42.91 -25.51
CA PRO A 376 -11.48 42.73 -24.15
C PRO A 376 -12.43 41.94 -23.24
N PHE A 377 -13.74 42.10 -23.43
CA PHE A 377 -14.74 41.41 -22.62
C PHE A 377 -14.82 39.93 -22.98
N LYS A 378 -14.85 39.61 -24.28
CA LYS A 378 -14.83 38.22 -24.75
C LYS A 378 -13.52 37.53 -24.39
N LYS A 379 -12.39 38.23 -24.52
CA LYS A 379 -11.08 37.71 -24.14
C LYS A 379 -11.03 37.32 -22.67
N GLU A 380 -11.52 38.18 -21.78
CA GLU A 380 -11.60 37.90 -20.34
C GLU A 380 -12.57 36.74 -20.04
N GLN A 381 -13.69 36.66 -20.76
CA GLN A 381 -14.63 35.54 -20.63
C GLN A 381 -13.99 34.21 -21.06
N MET A 382 -13.31 34.18 -22.19
CA MET A 382 -12.59 33.01 -22.70
C MET A 382 -11.45 32.60 -21.75
N HIS A 383 -10.75 33.57 -21.18
CA HIS A 383 -9.69 33.33 -20.20
C HIS A 383 -10.25 32.66 -18.95
N ARG A 384 -11.36 33.16 -18.40
CA ARG A 384 -12.03 32.56 -17.25
C ARG A 384 -12.59 31.16 -17.55
N ASP A 385 -13.16 30.94 -18.74
CA ASP A 385 -13.59 29.60 -19.18
C ASP A 385 -12.41 28.62 -19.24
N ALA A 386 -11.29 29.02 -19.84
CA ALA A 386 -10.08 28.20 -19.91
C ALA A 386 -9.53 27.87 -18.50
N LEU A 387 -9.43 28.87 -17.62
CA LEU A 387 -8.95 28.70 -16.24
C LEU A 387 -9.86 27.78 -15.43
N SER A 388 -11.19 27.96 -15.54
CA SER A 388 -12.15 27.13 -14.84
C SER A 388 -12.05 25.66 -15.27
N ARG A 389 -11.83 25.40 -16.56
CA ARG A 389 -11.75 24.03 -17.09
C ARG A 389 -10.44 23.34 -16.72
N ILE A 390 -9.30 24.04 -16.81
CA ILE A 390 -8.02 23.46 -16.39
C ILE A 390 -7.99 23.26 -14.87
N GLY A 391 -8.57 24.18 -14.09
CA GLY A 391 -8.71 24.05 -12.64
C GLY A 391 -9.49 22.79 -12.27
N ALA A 392 -10.66 22.59 -12.89
CA ALA A 392 -11.46 21.38 -12.68
C ALA A 392 -10.70 20.09 -13.03
N LEU A 393 -9.96 20.07 -14.16
CA LEU A 393 -9.15 18.91 -14.52
C LEU A 393 -8.03 18.65 -13.49
N LEU A 394 -7.36 19.70 -13.00
CA LEU A 394 -6.30 19.57 -12.01
C LEU A 394 -6.84 19.10 -10.66
N ASP A 395 -8.03 19.55 -10.25
CA ASP A 395 -8.72 19.06 -9.06
C ASP A 395 -9.06 17.55 -9.20
N ASP A 396 -9.56 17.13 -10.37
CA ASP A 396 -9.85 15.71 -10.64
C ASP A 396 -8.57 14.85 -10.65
N ILE A 397 -7.48 15.37 -11.22
CA ILE A 397 -6.16 14.72 -11.19
C ILE A 397 -5.65 14.63 -9.75
N GLU A 398 -5.75 15.70 -8.95
CA GLU A 398 -5.36 15.67 -7.54
C GLU A 398 -6.12 14.60 -6.76
N ASN A 399 -7.43 14.48 -6.98
CA ASN A 399 -8.26 13.46 -6.32
C ASN A 399 -7.88 12.03 -6.74
N ALA A 400 -7.56 11.80 -8.02
CA ALA A 400 -7.06 10.51 -8.48
C ALA A 400 -5.66 10.20 -7.92
N MET A 401 -4.81 11.22 -7.83
CA MET A 401 -3.47 11.13 -7.25
C MET A 401 -3.52 10.85 -5.75
N TYR A 402 -4.44 11.46 -5.00
CA TYR A 402 -4.67 11.15 -3.59
C TYR A 402 -4.95 9.66 -3.42
N LYS A 403 -5.90 9.11 -4.20
CA LYS A 403 -6.24 7.68 -4.15
C LYS A 403 -5.05 6.79 -4.48
N MET A 404 -4.29 7.12 -5.53
CA MET A 404 -3.12 6.35 -5.94
C MET A 404 -2.01 6.39 -4.89
N LEU A 405 -1.70 7.56 -4.33
CA LEU A 405 -0.65 7.72 -3.33
C LEU A 405 -1.02 7.04 -2.00
N SER A 406 -2.26 7.21 -1.53
CA SER A 406 -2.77 6.49 -0.36
C SER A 406 -2.74 4.98 -0.54
N ASN A 407 -2.89 4.49 -1.78
CA ASN A 407 -2.95 3.07 -2.04
C ASN A 407 -1.68 2.31 -1.61
N TYR A 408 -0.51 2.94 -1.70
CA TYR A 408 0.77 2.33 -1.31
C TYR A 408 0.86 1.97 0.18
N GLY A 409 -0.04 2.49 1.03
CA GLY A 409 -0.13 2.18 2.46
C GLY A 409 -1.06 1.02 2.83
N ASN A 410 -1.85 0.52 1.87
CA ASN A 410 -2.82 -0.53 2.11
C ASN A 410 -2.20 -1.93 2.10
N ASN A 411 -2.87 -2.91 2.70
CA ASN A 411 -2.50 -4.32 2.52
C ASN A 411 -2.60 -4.73 1.04
N LYS A 412 -1.86 -5.76 0.61
CA LYS A 412 -1.79 -6.19 -0.80
C LYS A 412 -3.15 -6.52 -1.44
N CYS A 413 -4.09 -7.08 -0.68
CA CYS A 413 -5.44 -7.34 -1.18
C CYS A 413 -6.19 -6.05 -1.50
N ARG A 414 -6.11 -5.06 -0.60
CA ARG A 414 -6.72 -3.74 -0.77
C ARG A 414 -6.04 -2.92 -1.86
N GLN A 415 -4.71 -3.01 -1.99
CA GLN A 415 -3.96 -2.40 -3.08
C GLN A 415 -4.58 -2.72 -4.44
N ARG A 416 -4.74 -4.01 -4.73
CA ARG A 416 -5.36 -4.47 -5.98
C ARG A 416 -6.82 -4.04 -6.14
N GLN A 417 -7.60 -4.06 -5.06
CA GLN A 417 -9.01 -3.65 -5.10
C GLN A 417 -9.15 -2.16 -5.44
N PHE A 418 -8.30 -1.31 -4.87
CA PHE A 418 -8.26 0.12 -5.17
C PHE A 418 -7.78 0.39 -6.59
N ASP A 419 -6.74 -0.31 -7.06
CA ASP A 419 -6.29 -0.19 -8.44
C ASP A 419 -7.43 -0.50 -9.42
N ASN A 420 -8.16 -1.60 -9.18
CA ASN A 420 -9.36 -1.95 -9.95
C ASN A 420 -10.41 -0.83 -9.96
N GLN A 421 -10.70 -0.22 -8.81
CA GLN A 421 -11.66 0.90 -8.73
C GLN A 421 -11.18 2.15 -9.48
N THR A 422 -9.86 2.41 -9.49
CA THR A 422 -9.29 3.63 -10.09
C THR A 422 -9.09 3.53 -11.60
N ILE A 423 -9.19 2.34 -12.21
CA ILE A 423 -9.15 2.16 -13.68
C ILE A 423 -10.12 3.13 -14.38
N VAL A 424 -11.39 3.14 -13.96
CA VAL A 424 -12.44 3.99 -14.59
C VAL A 424 -12.17 5.48 -14.35
N ILE A 425 -11.57 5.84 -13.21
CA ILE A 425 -11.20 7.22 -12.89
C ILE A 425 -10.12 7.69 -13.86
N TRP A 426 -9.06 6.91 -14.04
CA TRP A 426 -7.98 7.25 -14.95
C TRP A 426 -8.40 7.21 -16.43
N ASP A 427 -9.33 6.34 -16.79
CA ASP A 427 -9.95 6.31 -18.12
C ASP A 427 -10.74 7.60 -18.42
N THR A 428 -11.57 8.02 -17.46
CA THR A 428 -12.32 9.28 -17.54
C THR A 428 -11.38 10.48 -17.59
N LEU A 429 -10.29 10.47 -16.81
CA LEU A 429 -9.28 11.52 -16.80
C LEU A 429 -8.53 11.61 -18.12
N GLN A 430 -8.17 10.48 -18.74
CA GLN A 430 -7.57 10.51 -20.07
C GLN A 430 -8.51 11.15 -21.08
N TYR A 431 -9.76 10.71 -21.14
CA TYR A 431 -10.77 11.25 -22.06
C TYR A 431 -10.99 12.76 -21.83
N THR A 432 -11.13 13.17 -20.57
CA THR A 432 -11.36 14.57 -20.20
C THR A 432 -10.14 15.44 -20.52
N SER A 433 -8.93 14.94 -20.25
CA SER A 433 -7.67 15.61 -20.59
C SER A 433 -7.54 15.81 -22.10
N GLU A 434 -7.83 14.79 -22.90
CA GLU A 434 -7.73 14.87 -24.36
C GLU A 434 -8.69 15.92 -24.92
N ASN A 435 -9.97 15.83 -24.55
CA ASN A 435 -10.98 16.78 -25.00
C ASN A 435 -10.66 18.21 -24.57
N LEU A 436 -10.16 18.39 -23.34
CA LEU A 436 -9.77 19.71 -22.85
C LEU A 436 -8.56 20.25 -23.61
N GLU A 437 -7.48 19.48 -23.73
CA GLU A 437 -6.26 19.94 -24.42
C GLU A 437 -6.55 20.26 -25.90
N LEU A 438 -7.37 19.45 -26.58
CA LEU A 438 -7.83 19.73 -27.95
C LEU A 438 -8.71 20.99 -28.02
N TYR A 439 -9.61 21.18 -27.06
CA TYR A 439 -10.44 22.38 -26.97
C TYR A 439 -9.59 23.64 -26.77
N LEU A 440 -8.67 23.63 -25.79
CA LEU A 440 -7.76 24.74 -25.51
C LEU A 440 -6.87 25.06 -26.72
N PHE A 441 -6.36 24.03 -27.40
CA PHE A 441 -5.52 24.21 -28.59
C PHE A 441 -6.29 24.80 -29.77
N SER A 442 -7.49 24.26 -30.06
CA SER A 442 -8.28 24.66 -31.22
C SER A 442 -9.02 25.99 -31.03
N LYS A 443 -9.56 26.25 -29.84
CA LYS A 443 -10.36 27.46 -29.55
C LYS A 443 -9.52 28.63 -29.08
N PHE A 444 -8.49 28.38 -28.29
CA PHE A 444 -7.73 29.42 -27.60
C PHE A 444 -6.27 29.51 -28.01
N ALA A 445 -5.79 28.63 -28.90
CA ALA A 445 -4.38 28.50 -29.26
C ALA A 445 -3.47 28.29 -28.03
N ILE A 446 -4.01 27.65 -26.99
CA ILE A 446 -3.30 27.27 -25.76
C ILE A 446 -2.83 25.82 -25.89
N GLY A 447 -1.56 25.57 -25.62
CA GLY A 447 -0.95 24.25 -25.74
C GLY A 447 0.16 24.20 -26.78
N ASP A 448 1.01 23.17 -26.65
CA ASP A 448 2.20 23.02 -27.48
C ASP A 448 1.94 22.16 -28.71
N ARG A 449 2.82 22.27 -29.69
CA ARG A 449 2.88 21.40 -30.87
C ARG A 449 3.93 20.32 -30.68
N LEU A 450 3.74 19.16 -31.29
CA LEU A 450 4.73 18.06 -31.25
C LEU A 450 6.08 18.44 -31.85
N ALA A 451 6.08 19.37 -32.81
CA ALA A 451 7.29 19.95 -33.36
C ALA A 451 7.00 21.41 -33.76
N PRO A 452 8.03 22.27 -33.86
CA PRO A 452 7.83 23.69 -34.20
C PRO A 452 7.02 23.94 -35.48
N ASP A 453 7.15 23.03 -36.46
CA ASP A 453 6.50 23.13 -37.77
C ASP A 453 5.27 22.19 -37.90
N SER A 454 4.96 21.39 -36.87
CA SER A 454 3.81 20.48 -36.88
C SER A 454 2.51 21.22 -36.61
N MET A 455 1.42 20.75 -37.22
CA MET A 455 0.05 21.19 -36.90
C MET A 455 -0.59 20.38 -35.77
N GLU A 456 0.05 19.29 -35.36
CA GLU A 456 -0.46 18.38 -34.35
C GLU A 456 -0.15 18.89 -32.93
N PRO A 457 -1.16 18.91 -32.03
CA PRO A 457 -0.97 19.26 -30.64
C PRO A 457 -0.17 18.18 -29.90
N ALA A 458 0.59 18.59 -28.89
CA ALA A 458 1.44 17.71 -28.08
C ALA A 458 0.64 16.85 -27.08
N LEU A 459 -0.49 17.35 -26.55
CA LEU A 459 -1.35 16.66 -25.56
C LEU A 459 -0.57 16.03 -24.37
N PRO A 460 0.31 16.77 -23.68
CA PRO A 460 1.18 16.22 -22.64
C PRO A 460 0.42 15.70 -21.41
N VAL A 461 -0.69 16.31 -21.00
CA VAL A 461 -1.45 15.86 -19.82
C VAL A 461 -2.16 14.53 -20.14
N THR A 462 -2.74 14.43 -21.34
CA THR A 462 -3.34 13.20 -21.87
C THR A 462 -2.34 12.05 -21.91
N ALA A 463 -1.11 12.29 -22.39
CA ALA A 463 -0.08 11.26 -22.46
C ALA A 463 0.33 10.74 -21.06
N PHE A 464 0.32 11.60 -20.04
CA PHE A 464 0.55 11.21 -18.65
C PHE A 464 -0.63 10.41 -18.07
N ALA A 465 -1.86 10.88 -18.27
CA ALA A 465 -3.05 10.18 -17.81
C ALA A 465 -3.13 8.77 -18.43
N TYR A 466 -2.81 8.64 -19.72
CA TYR A 466 -2.80 7.36 -20.42
C TYR A 466 -1.73 6.40 -19.87
N HIS A 467 -0.50 6.87 -19.65
CA HIS A 467 0.56 6.06 -19.03
C HIS A 467 0.17 5.60 -17.62
N THR A 468 -0.39 6.49 -16.81
CA THR A 468 -0.81 6.18 -15.44
C THR A 468 -1.95 5.16 -15.44
N LYS A 469 -2.92 5.32 -16.34
CA LYS A 469 -4.01 4.36 -16.53
C LYS A 469 -3.50 2.97 -16.89
N LEU A 470 -2.60 2.87 -17.88
CA LEU A 470 -2.05 1.59 -18.32
C LEU A 470 -1.26 0.90 -17.20
N ASN A 471 -0.49 1.66 -16.42
CA ASN A 471 0.18 1.13 -15.24
C ASN A 471 -0.82 0.56 -14.21
N VAL A 472 -1.88 1.28 -13.86
CA VAL A 472 -2.92 0.81 -12.92
C VAL A 472 -3.61 -0.45 -13.44
N MET A 473 -3.94 -0.48 -14.74
CA MET A 473 -4.54 -1.65 -15.38
C MET A 473 -3.60 -2.86 -15.34
N LEU A 474 -2.31 -2.66 -15.67
CA LEU A 474 -1.28 -3.70 -15.64
C LEU A 474 -1.04 -4.22 -14.22
N GLU A 475 -0.95 -3.31 -13.23
CA GLU A 475 -0.77 -3.66 -11.81
C GLU A 475 -1.95 -4.48 -11.30
N THR A 476 -3.19 -4.14 -11.68
CA THR A 476 -4.40 -4.90 -11.35
C THR A 476 -4.34 -6.34 -11.91
N ILE A 477 -3.75 -6.51 -13.09
CA ILE A 477 -3.52 -7.85 -13.66
C ILE A 477 -2.45 -8.56 -12.85
N LEU A 478 -1.24 -8.01 -12.76
CA LEU A 478 -0.06 -8.69 -12.25
C LEU A 478 -0.15 -9.02 -10.75
N SER A 479 -0.69 -8.12 -9.92
CA SER A 479 -0.99 -8.39 -8.51
C SER A 479 -2.02 -9.51 -8.32
N GLY A 480 -2.81 -9.84 -9.34
CA GLY A 480 -3.69 -11.01 -9.30
C GLY A 480 -2.92 -12.34 -9.30
N PHE A 481 -1.70 -12.40 -9.84
CA PHE A 481 -0.84 -13.57 -9.73
C PHE A 481 -0.24 -13.68 -8.33
N GLU A 482 0.24 -12.56 -7.76
CA GLU A 482 0.71 -12.50 -6.37
C GLU A 482 -0.37 -13.03 -5.41
N LEU A 483 -1.61 -12.58 -5.59
CA LEU A 483 -2.76 -12.96 -4.74
C LEU A 483 -3.39 -14.30 -5.13
N ASN A 484 -2.79 -15.07 -6.04
CA ASN A 484 -3.28 -16.38 -6.50
C ASN A 484 -4.75 -16.36 -7.02
N LEU A 485 -5.15 -15.28 -7.70
CA LEU A 485 -6.51 -15.09 -8.20
C LEU A 485 -6.79 -15.77 -9.53
N TYR A 486 -5.75 -16.15 -10.28
CA TYR A 486 -5.86 -16.81 -11.58
C TYR A 486 -5.44 -18.27 -11.46
N LYS A 487 -6.29 -19.16 -11.97
CA LYS A 487 -5.91 -20.57 -12.11
C LYS A 487 -5.01 -20.76 -13.33
N PRO A 488 -4.25 -21.88 -13.45
CA PRO A 488 -3.36 -22.08 -14.59
C PRO A 488 -4.04 -21.98 -15.96
N PHE A 489 -5.32 -22.38 -16.08
CA PHE A 489 -6.08 -22.24 -17.33
C PHE A 489 -6.45 -20.79 -17.68
N GLU A 490 -6.47 -19.88 -16.71
CA GLU A 490 -6.71 -18.43 -16.90
C GLU A 490 -5.39 -17.66 -17.09
N ALA A 491 -4.27 -18.22 -16.63
CA ALA A 491 -2.99 -17.51 -16.62
C ALA A 491 -2.54 -17.09 -18.03
N ALA A 492 -2.76 -17.94 -19.04
CA ALA A 492 -2.39 -17.63 -20.43
C ALA A 492 -3.09 -16.36 -20.95
N GLN A 493 -4.41 -16.25 -20.77
CA GLN A 493 -5.16 -15.06 -21.19
C GLN A 493 -4.74 -13.81 -20.40
N MET A 494 -4.48 -13.94 -19.10
CA MET A 494 -4.14 -12.79 -18.27
C MET A 494 -2.76 -12.23 -18.61
N TYR A 495 -1.77 -13.08 -18.87
CA TYR A 495 -0.47 -12.62 -19.34
C TYR A 495 -0.49 -12.10 -20.78
N TRP A 496 -1.33 -12.68 -21.65
CA TRP A 496 -1.52 -12.15 -23.00
C TRP A 496 -2.08 -10.72 -22.92
N TYR A 497 -3.11 -10.50 -22.11
CA TYR A 497 -3.67 -9.18 -21.92
C TYR A 497 -2.69 -8.20 -21.23
N ALA A 498 -1.91 -8.66 -20.24
CA ALA A 498 -0.84 -7.86 -19.64
C ALA A 498 0.19 -7.41 -20.70
N SER A 499 0.57 -8.31 -21.63
CA SER A 499 1.48 -7.97 -22.72
C SER A 499 0.89 -6.95 -23.69
N TYR A 500 -0.42 -7.05 -23.99
CA TYR A 500 -1.14 -6.09 -24.81
C TYR A 500 -1.15 -4.68 -24.20
N LEU A 501 -1.39 -4.57 -22.89
CA LEU A 501 -1.34 -3.28 -22.20
C LEU A 501 0.09 -2.71 -22.17
N ALA A 502 1.08 -3.56 -21.87
CA ALA A 502 2.48 -3.15 -21.83
C ALA A 502 2.99 -2.72 -23.22
N GLU A 503 2.52 -3.34 -24.31
CA GLU A 503 2.82 -2.92 -25.68
C GLU A 503 2.26 -1.53 -25.99
N ASN A 504 1.00 -1.27 -25.61
CA ASN A 504 0.37 0.03 -25.76
C ASN A 504 1.11 1.11 -24.95
N ASP A 505 1.55 0.79 -23.74
CA ASP A 505 2.31 1.74 -22.91
C ASP A 505 3.71 1.98 -23.48
N HIS A 506 4.38 0.92 -23.93
CA HIS A 506 5.65 1.04 -24.62
C HIS A 506 5.53 1.93 -25.86
N ALA A 507 4.47 1.80 -26.67
CA ALA A 507 4.22 2.67 -27.81
C ALA A 507 3.98 4.13 -27.39
N ASN A 508 3.19 4.37 -26.33
CA ASN A 508 3.00 5.70 -25.78
C ASN A 508 4.33 6.33 -25.33
N ILE A 509 5.16 5.58 -24.62
CA ILE A 509 6.43 6.08 -24.06
C ILE A 509 7.47 6.29 -25.16
N SER A 510 7.73 5.28 -25.98
CA SER A 510 8.76 5.29 -27.02
C SER A 510 8.45 6.22 -28.19
N VAL A 511 7.16 6.48 -28.47
CA VAL A 511 6.73 7.37 -29.55
C VAL A 511 6.23 8.69 -29.00
N ARG A 512 5.06 8.70 -28.34
CA ARG A 512 4.33 9.93 -28.01
C ARG A 512 5.07 10.77 -26.98
N VAL A 513 5.46 10.20 -25.85
CA VAL A 513 6.12 10.92 -24.75
C VAL A 513 7.51 11.43 -25.17
N LYS A 514 8.30 10.61 -25.88
CA LYS A 514 9.58 11.07 -26.46
C LYS A 514 9.39 12.20 -27.48
N GLN A 515 8.38 12.13 -28.35
CA GLN A 515 8.09 13.20 -29.31
C GLN A 515 7.72 14.51 -28.61
N ILE A 516 6.92 14.46 -27.54
CA ILE A 516 6.55 15.65 -26.74
C ILE A 516 7.80 16.32 -26.15
N ASN A 517 8.66 15.54 -25.49
CA ASN A 517 9.90 16.03 -24.88
C ASN A 517 10.87 16.61 -25.93
N ASN A 518 11.09 15.89 -27.04
CA ASN A 518 11.93 16.37 -28.14
C ASN A 518 11.34 17.62 -28.83
N GLY A 519 10.02 17.66 -28.99
CA GLY A 519 9.27 18.81 -29.48
C GLY A 519 9.50 20.05 -28.64
N LYS A 520 9.51 19.89 -27.30
CA LYS A 520 9.83 20.97 -26.36
C LYS A 520 11.26 21.49 -26.59
N LEU A 521 12.27 20.62 -26.67
CA LEU A 521 13.65 21.03 -26.95
C LEU A 521 13.79 21.75 -28.30
N ALA A 522 13.11 21.24 -29.34
CA ALA A 522 13.09 21.85 -30.66
C ALA A 522 12.39 23.22 -30.65
N SER A 523 11.31 23.38 -29.87
CA SER A 523 10.58 24.65 -29.73
C SER A 523 11.44 25.74 -29.07
N VAL A 524 12.18 25.40 -28.02
CA VAL A 524 13.13 26.32 -27.36
C VAL A 524 14.24 26.72 -28.33
N SER A 525 14.79 25.76 -29.06
CA SER A 525 15.80 26.01 -30.10
C SER A 525 15.28 26.90 -31.25
N SER A 526 14.02 26.71 -31.65
CA SER A 526 13.35 27.56 -32.64
C SER A 526 13.13 28.98 -32.13
N LEU A 527 12.80 29.13 -30.85
CA LEU A 527 12.65 30.45 -30.21
C LEU A 527 13.96 31.24 -30.24
N ALA A 528 15.11 30.59 -30.02
CA ALA A 528 16.43 31.21 -30.19
C ALA A 528 16.63 31.77 -31.62
N LYS A 529 16.22 31.01 -32.65
CA LYS A 529 16.27 31.46 -34.05
C LYS A 529 15.31 32.63 -34.30
N LYS A 530 14.11 32.63 -33.72
CA LYS A 530 13.14 33.72 -33.81
C LYS A 530 13.66 35.01 -33.15
N ILE A 531 14.35 34.92 -32.01
CA ILE A 531 15.00 36.06 -31.35
C ILE A 531 16.06 36.70 -32.25
N LYS A 532 16.89 35.90 -32.93
CA LYS A 532 17.91 36.40 -33.88
C LYS A 532 17.28 37.16 -35.05
N LYS A 533 16.12 36.70 -35.55
CA LYS A 533 15.39 37.34 -36.66
C LYS A 533 14.53 38.54 -36.25
N ALA A 534 14.17 38.67 -34.97
CA ALA A 534 13.31 39.75 -34.50
C ALA A 534 14.05 41.11 -34.41
N LYS A 535 13.38 42.18 -34.85
CA LYS A 535 13.82 43.57 -34.66
C LYS A 535 13.73 43.97 -33.18
N ALA A 536 14.51 44.97 -32.76
CA ALA A 536 14.44 45.50 -31.39
C ALA A 536 13.04 46.03 -31.08
N GLY A 537 12.48 45.64 -29.93
CA GLY A 537 11.14 46.02 -29.51
C GLY A 537 10.53 45.04 -28.49
N PRO A 538 9.30 45.31 -28.00
CA PRO A 538 8.67 44.57 -26.89
C PRO A 538 8.57 43.06 -27.15
N LYS A 539 8.22 42.67 -28.38
CA LYS A 539 8.11 41.26 -28.80
C LYS A 539 9.43 40.50 -28.73
N LYS A 540 10.56 41.15 -28.99
CA LYS A 540 11.90 40.53 -28.90
C LYS A 540 12.30 40.32 -27.45
N GLU A 541 12.01 41.28 -26.57
CA GLU A 541 12.27 41.14 -25.13
C GLU A 541 11.40 40.06 -24.50
N GLU A 542 10.15 39.95 -24.93
CA GLU A 542 9.27 38.86 -24.50
C GLU A 542 9.78 37.48 -24.93
N PHE A 543 10.23 37.32 -26.18
CA PHE A 543 10.85 36.07 -26.63
C PHE A 543 12.13 35.75 -25.85
N LYS A 544 12.95 36.75 -25.50
CA LYS A 544 14.14 36.53 -24.65
C LYS A 544 13.75 36.06 -23.26
N LYS A 545 12.75 36.69 -22.62
CA LYS A 545 12.27 36.31 -21.29
C LYS A 545 11.76 34.86 -21.28
N LEU A 546 10.92 34.51 -22.25
CA LEU A 546 10.39 33.15 -22.40
C LEU A 546 11.50 32.13 -22.68
N HIS A 547 12.42 32.44 -23.62
CA HIS A 547 13.55 31.56 -23.92
C HIS A 547 14.44 31.33 -22.69
N LYS A 548 14.72 32.39 -21.91
CA LYS A 548 15.49 32.29 -20.67
C LYS A 548 14.80 31.37 -19.67
N ALA A 549 13.52 31.61 -19.39
CA ALA A 549 12.73 30.79 -18.44
C ALA A 549 12.71 29.30 -18.85
N LEU A 550 12.42 29.00 -20.12
CA LEU A 550 12.40 27.61 -20.62
C LEU A 550 13.80 26.97 -20.63
N THR A 551 14.85 27.74 -20.89
CA THR A 551 16.23 27.22 -20.88
C THR A 551 16.69 26.89 -19.47
N GLU A 552 16.29 27.68 -18.47
CA GLU A 552 16.68 27.50 -17.07
C GLU A 552 15.86 26.42 -16.37
N ALA A 553 14.54 26.35 -16.60
CA ALA A 553 13.66 25.39 -15.92
C ALA A 553 13.35 24.14 -16.75
N ALA A 554 12.85 24.30 -17.98
CA ALA A 554 12.30 23.19 -18.75
C ALA A 554 13.37 22.30 -19.42
N VAL A 555 14.41 22.89 -20.01
CA VAL A 555 15.44 22.13 -20.75
C VAL A 555 16.19 21.12 -19.86
N PRO A 556 16.64 21.46 -18.64
CA PRO A 556 17.27 20.49 -17.74
C PRO A 556 16.32 19.36 -17.37
N GLN A 557 15.06 19.69 -17.05
CA GLN A 557 14.04 18.70 -16.71
C GLN A 557 13.74 17.75 -17.87
N VAL A 558 13.55 18.27 -19.09
CA VAL A 558 13.31 17.45 -20.28
C VAL A 558 14.49 16.52 -20.56
N LYS A 559 15.74 16.99 -20.41
CA LYS A 559 16.92 16.12 -20.55
C LYS A 559 16.94 15.01 -19.51
N ASN A 560 16.58 15.32 -18.26
CA ASN A 560 16.46 14.32 -17.20
C ASN A 560 15.35 13.30 -17.53
N ASN A 561 14.17 13.75 -17.99
CA ASN A 561 13.08 12.87 -18.42
C ASN A 561 13.53 11.92 -19.53
N MET A 562 14.17 12.44 -20.59
CA MET A 562 14.68 11.62 -21.68
C MET A 562 15.70 10.60 -21.19
N SER A 563 16.62 11.02 -20.32
CA SER A 563 17.59 10.13 -19.68
C SER A 563 16.93 9.00 -18.91
N TYR A 564 15.90 9.29 -18.10
CA TYR A 564 15.14 8.29 -17.37
C TYR A 564 14.38 7.34 -18.31
N ILE A 565 13.73 7.89 -19.34
CA ILE A 565 12.95 7.12 -20.29
C ILE A 565 13.84 6.11 -21.01
N GLU A 566 14.94 6.57 -21.61
CA GLU A 566 15.84 5.76 -22.43
C GLU A 566 16.67 4.77 -21.60
N GLN A 567 17.08 5.16 -20.39
CA GLN A 567 17.93 4.30 -19.58
C GLN A 567 17.16 3.25 -18.78
N PHE A 568 15.89 3.52 -18.46
CA PHE A 568 15.11 2.69 -17.56
C PHE A 568 13.67 2.44 -18.02
N LEU A 569 12.84 3.47 -18.16
CA LEU A 569 11.38 3.29 -18.27
C LEU A 569 10.99 2.46 -19.50
N GLU A 570 11.42 2.86 -20.69
CA GLU A 570 11.11 2.16 -21.93
C GLU A 570 11.69 0.72 -21.95
N PRO A 571 12.98 0.48 -21.66
CA PRO A 571 13.52 -0.86 -21.54
C PRO A 571 12.78 -1.74 -20.53
N SER A 572 12.35 -1.18 -19.40
CA SER A 572 11.62 -1.93 -18.36
C SER A 572 10.24 -2.37 -18.84
N ILE A 573 9.48 -1.48 -19.50
CA ILE A 573 8.16 -1.80 -20.04
C ILE A 573 8.29 -2.86 -21.15
N LEU A 574 9.28 -2.71 -22.04
CA LEU A 574 9.54 -3.68 -23.10
C LEU A 574 9.89 -5.06 -22.54
N ALA A 575 10.75 -5.12 -21.51
CA ALA A 575 11.10 -6.39 -20.87
C ALA A 575 9.88 -7.07 -20.24
N ILE A 576 9.00 -6.32 -19.57
CA ILE A 576 7.74 -6.84 -19.01
C ILE A 576 6.82 -7.34 -20.13
N GLN A 577 6.66 -6.57 -21.21
CA GLN A 577 5.85 -6.98 -22.37
C GLN A 577 6.33 -8.31 -22.95
N MET A 578 7.64 -8.42 -23.22
CA MET A 578 8.28 -9.61 -23.76
C MET A 578 8.15 -10.82 -22.83
N LEU A 579 8.29 -10.59 -21.51
CA LEU A 579 8.11 -11.63 -20.52
C LEU A 579 6.65 -12.11 -20.45
N CYS A 580 5.69 -11.20 -20.35
CA CYS A 580 4.27 -11.54 -20.29
C CYS A 580 3.84 -12.36 -21.51
N ILE A 581 4.18 -11.92 -22.73
CA ILE A 581 3.79 -12.67 -23.94
C ILE A 581 4.46 -14.05 -23.99
N ALA A 582 5.73 -14.16 -23.58
CA ALA A 582 6.45 -15.42 -23.57
C ALA A 582 5.86 -16.40 -22.53
N VAL A 583 5.49 -15.93 -21.34
CA VAL A 583 4.83 -16.78 -20.32
C VAL A 583 3.46 -17.24 -20.81
N SER A 584 2.66 -16.35 -21.40
CA SER A 584 1.37 -16.70 -22.00
C SER A 584 1.52 -17.81 -23.04
N GLN A 585 2.44 -17.64 -23.98
CA GLN A 585 2.70 -18.57 -25.06
C GLN A 585 3.31 -19.91 -24.57
N THR A 586 4.12 -19.90 -23.50
CA THR A 586 4.57 -21.14 -22.83
C THR A 586 3.40 -21.94 -22.25
N LEU A 587 2.41 -21.27 -21.64
CA LEU A 587 1.23 -21.94 -21.10
C LEU A 587 0.33 -22.52 -22.22
N LEU A 588 0.17 -21.78 -23.33
CA LEU A 588 -0.53 -22.27 -24.52
C LEU A 588 0.21 -23.46 -25.15
N LEU A 589 1.54 -23.44 -25.16
CA LEU A 589 2.36 -24.57 -25.58
C LEU A 589 2.10 -25.80 -24.71
N TYR A 590 2.12 -25.66 -23.38
CA TYR A 590 1.80 -26.77 -22.47
C TYR A 590 0.39 -27.32 -22.70
N GLN A 591 -0.61 -26.45 -22.86
CA GLN A 591 -1.97 -26.86 -23.18
C GLN A 591 -2.03 -27.63 -24.51
N SER A 592 -1.33 -27.17 -25.54
CA SER A 592 -1.28 -27.83 -26.85
C SER A 592 -0.54 -29.18 -26.83
N LEU A 593 0.34 -29.39 -25.85
CA LEU A 593 1.01 -30.67 -25.56
C LEU A 593 0.13 -31.62 -24.73
N GLY A 594 -1.06 -31.19 -24.30
CA GLY A 594 -2.03 -31.99 -23.57
C GLY A 594 -1.95 -31.87 -22.04
N ALA A 595 -1.19 -30.91 -21.51
CA ALA A 595 -1.10 -30.71 -20.07
C ALA A 595 -2.45 -30.30 -19.47
N ASN A 596 -2.83 -30.92 -18.35
CA ASN A 596 -4.01 -30.52 -17.61
C ASN A 596 -3.77 -29.16 -16.89
N MET A 597 -4.53 -28.14 -17.32
CA MET A 597 -4.48 -26.77 -16.79
C MET A 597 -5.40 -26.55 -15.56
N GLY A 598 -6.05 -27.61 -15.05
CA GLY A 598 -6.94 -27.54 -13.89
C GLY A 598 -8.28 -26.83 -14.15
N LYS A 599 -8.75 -26.85 -15.41
CA LYS A 599 -10.05 -26.28 -15.78
C LYS A 599 -11.18 -27.08 -15.12
N PRO A 600 -12.16 -26.43 -14.45
CA PRO A 600 -13.30 -27.13 -13.86
C PRO A 600 -14.19 -27.77 -14.94
N PRO A 601 -14.97 -28.81 -14.59
CA PRO A 601 -15.93 -29.40 -15.52
C PRO A 601 -16.93 -28.35 -16.01
N ALA A 602 -17.41 -28.52 -17.24
CA ALA A 602 -18.22 -27.55 -17.97
C ALA A 602 -19.62 -27.36 -17.35
N ILE A 603 -19.71 -26.54 -16.30
CA ILE A 603 -20.97 -26.02 -15.77
C ILE A 603 -21.32 -24.69 -16.46
N VAL A 604 -20.31 -23.99 -17.02
CA VAL A 604 -20.42 -22.65 -17.61
C VAL A 604 -19.61 -22.57 -18.91
N ASP A 605 -20.08 -21.76 -19.86
CA ASP A 605 -19.42 -21.47 -21.13
C ASP A 605 -18.07 -20.72 -20.96
N ASP A 606 -17.10 -21.01 -21.83
CA ASP A 606 -15.76 -20.41 -21.79
C ASP A 606 -15.77 -18.89 -22.04
N GLU A 607 -16.67 -18.42 -22.91
CA GLU A 607 -16.85 -17.00 -23.18
C GLU A 607 -17.37 -16.27 -21.94
N LEU A 608 -18.28 -16.88 -21.18
CA LEU A 608 -18.78 -16.31 -19.92
C LEU A 608 -17.69 -16.23 -18.85
N LEU A 609 -16.86 -17.27 -18.73
CA LEU A 609 -15.71 -17.26 -17.82
C LEU A 609 -14.68 -16.20 -18.20
N TYR A 610 -14.37 -16.10 -19.50
CA TYR A 610 -13.49 -15.06 -20.04
C TYR A 610 -14.04 -13.66 -19.73
N ASN A 611 -15.30 -13.40 -20.05
CA ASN A 611 -15.94 -12.11 -19.85
C ASN A 611 -16.05 -11.72 -18.37
N LEU A 612 -16.28 -12.70 -17.48
CA LEU A 612 -16.27 -12.45 -16.03
C LEU A 612 -14.87 -12.04 -15.56
N ARG A 613 -13.83 -12.73 -16.04
CA ARG A 613 -12.44 -12.44 -15.70
C ARG A 613 -12.00 -11.07 -16.20
N MET A 614 -12.40 -10.70 -17.42
CA MET A 614 -12.06 -9.44 -18.08
C MET A 614 -12.93 -8.25 -17.64
N LYS A 615 -13.97 -8.48 -16.82
CA LYS A 615 -14.92 -7.46 -16.35
C LYS A 615 -14.27 -6.17 -15.83
N PRO A 616 -13.17 -6.18 -15.05
CA PRO A 616 -12.54 -4.96 -14.54
C PRO A 616 -12.15 -3.94 -15.64
N TRP A 617 -11.81 -4.41 -16.83
CA TRP A 617 -11.33 -3.57 -17.92
C TRP A 617 -12.37 -3.33 -19.02
N ARG A 618 -13.55 -3.93 -18.91
CA ARG A 618 -14.56 -3.95 -19.98
C ARG A 618 -15.05 -2.57 -20.41
N SER A 619 -15.05 -1.58 -19.52
CA SER A 619 -15.47 -0.21 -19.83
C SER A 619 -14.38 0.65 -20.45
N VAL A 620 -13.13 0.16 -20.52
CA VAL A 620 -11.99 0.91 -21.07
C VAL A 620 -12.04 0.87 -22.59
N GLU A 621 -12.04 2.06 -23.21
CA GLU A 621 -12.12 2.19 -24.68
C GLU A 621 -10.75 2.19 -25.37
N VAL A 622 -9.71 2.74 -24.71
CA VAL A 622 -8.37 2.92 -25.33
C VAL A 622 -7.26 2.49 -24.37
N PRO A 623 -6.56 1.38 -24.59
CA PRO A 623 -6.84 0.37 -25.59
C PRO A 623 -8.12 -0.40 -25.23
N ALA A 624 -8.89 -0.79 -26.24
CA ALA A 624 -10.13 -1.52 -26.01
C ALA A 624 -9.84 -2.87 -25.34
N CYS A 625 -10.66 -3.25 -24.35
CA CYS A 625 -10.59 -4.59 -23.77
C CYS A 625 -10.87 -5.65 -24.86
N PRO A 626 -9.94 -6.58 -25.13
CA PRO A 626 -10.16 -7.58 -26.17
C PRO A 626 -11.36 -8.48 -25.87
N SER A 627 -12.04 -8.89 -26.92
CA SER A 627 -13.14 -9.85 -26.91
C SER A 627 -12.63 -11.28 -26.81
N PHE A 628 -13.55 -12.19 -26.43
CA PHE A 628 -13.23 -13.62 -26.42
C PHE A 628 -12.84 -14.14 -27.81
N THR A 629 -13.49 -13.65 -28.87
CA THR A 629 -13.16 -14.01 -30.25
C THR A 629 -11.74 -13.59 -30.63
N GLU A 630 -11.33 -12.36 -30.31
CA GLU A 630 -9.95 -11.90 -30.56
C GLU A 630 -8.91 -12.74 -29.80
N TYR A 631 -9.23 -13.18 -28.58
CA TYR A 631 -8.37 -14.10 -27.84
C TYR A 631 -8.31 -15.50 -28.51
N GLN A 632 -9.42 -16.02 -29.01
CA GLN A 632 -9.44 -17.28 -29.76
C GLN A 632 -8.62 -17.19 -31.05
N GLU A 633 -8.77 -16.10 -31.81
CA GLU A 633 -7.98 -15.84 -33.02
C GLU A 633 -6.48 -15.73 -32.70
N ALA A 634 -6.12 -15.00 -31.64
CA ALA A 634 -4.73 -14.87 -31.20
C ALA A 634 -4.10 -16.20 -30.75
N THR A 635 -4.91 -17.19 -30.36
CA THR A 635 -4.47 -18.50 -29.86
C THR A 635 -4.68 -19.64 -30.87
N GLU A 636 -5.32 -19.37 -32.01
CA GLU A 636 -5.68 -20.38 -33.03
C GLU A 636 -4.45 -21.16 -33.51
N PHE A 637 -3.31 -20.46 -33.66
CA PHE A 637 -2.04 -21.06 -34.03
C PHE A 637 -1.71 -22.32 -33.21
N TYR A 638 -1.85 -22.29 -31.89
CA TYR A 638 -1.58 -23.42 -30.99
C TYR A 638 -2.62 -24.54 -31.12
N THR A 639 -3.90 -24.17 -31.29
CA THR A 639 -4.99 -25.15 -31.44
C THR A 639 -4.90 -25.92 -32.77
N SER A 640 -4.32 -25.31 -33.80
CA SER A 640 -4.16 -25.90 -35.13
C SER A 640 -3.20 -27.10 -35.17
N PHE A 641 -2.34 -27.26 -34.15
CA PHE A 641 -1.31 -28.30 -34.13
C PHE A 641 -1.89 -29.72 -34.06
N GLY A 642 -3.13 -29.87 -33.57
CA GLY A 642 -3.85 -31.14 -33.60
C GLY A 642 -4.15 -31.66 -35.02
N LYS A 643 -4.09 -30.78 -36.04
CA LYS A 643 -4.33 -31.12 -37.44
C LYS A 643 -3.07 -31.55 -38.19
N LEU A 644 -1.89 -31.47 -37.55
CA LEU A 644 -0.59 -31.79 -38.16
C LEU A 644 -0.21 -33.27 -37.98
N GLY A 645 0.53 -33.81 -38.95
CA GLY A 645 1.19 -35.12 -38.79
C GLY A 645 2.32 -35.09 -37.75
N PRO A 646 2.73 -36.25 -37.18
CA PRO A 646 3.63 -36.32 -36.02
C PRO A 646 4.96 -35.55 -36.19
N ASP A 647 5.65 -35.73 -37.31
CA ASP A 647 6.96 -35.10 -37.56
C ASP A 647 6.84 -33.57 -37.71
N MET A 648 5.84 -33.12 -38.47
CA MET A 648 5.56 -31.69 -38.61
C MET A 648 5.14 -31.06 -37.29
N LYS A 649 4.33 -31.76 -36.49
CA LYS A 649 3.89 -31.32 -35.16
C LYS A 649 5.09 -31.16 -34.21
N LYS A 650 6.00 -32.15 -34.20
CA LYS A 650 7.26 -32.10 -33.43
C LYS A 650 8.14 -30.92 -33.84
N GLN A 651 8.33 -30.72 -35.15
CA GLN A 651 9.11 -29.58 -35.64
C GLN A 651 8.47 -28.25 -35.24
N ARG A 652 7.14 -28.12 -35.35
CA ARG A 652 6.43 -26.90 -34.92
C ARG A 652 6.60 -26.58 -33.44
N TYR A 653 6.57 -27.59 -32.56
CA TYR A 653 6.88 -27.35 -31.15
C TYR A 653 8.31 -26.83 -30.94
N ILE A 654 9.29 -27.37 -31.65
CA ILE A 654 10.68 -26.93 -31.57
C ILE A 654 10.82 -25.49 -32.07
N ASP A 655 10.17 -25.14 -33.18
CA ASP A 655 10.18 -23.78 -33.73
C ASP A 655 9.61 -22.77 -32.70
N VAL A 656 8.45 -23.10 -32.11
CA VAL A 656 7.81 -22.28 -31.06
C VAL A 656 8.71 -22.11 -29.84
N ILE A 657 9.35 -23.19 -29.38
CA ILE A 657 10.30 -23.11 -28.27
C ILE A 657 11.48 -22.20 -28.63
N GLY A 658 11.96 -22.25 -29.88
CA GLY A 658 13.01 -21.36 -30.38
C GLY A 658 12.62 -19.88 -30.31
N ASP A 659 11.39 -19.54 -30.71
CA ASP A 659 10.87 -18.17 -30.64
C ASP A 659 10.63 -17.71 -29.19
N LEU A 660 10.07 -18.58 -28.34
CA LEU A 660 9.90 -18.33 -26.91
C LEU A 660 11.24 -18.04 -26.22
N ARG A 661 12.27 -18.85 -26.50
CA ARG A 661 13.62 -18.63 -25.97
C ARG A 661 14.19 -17.29 -26.41
N ARG A 662 13.96 -16.86 -27.66
CA ARG A 662 14.37 -15.55 -28.15
C ARG A 662 13.72 -14.42 -27.34
N ASN A 663 12.42 -14.52 -27.05
CA ASN A 663 11.71 -13.53 -26.25
C ASN A 663 12.20 -13.51 -24.79
N PHE A 664 12.34 -14.67 -24.13
CA PHE A 664 12.89 -14.73 -22.77
C PHE A 664 14.32 -14.21 -22.70
N SER A 665 15.18 -14.54 -23.67
CA SER A 665 16.56 -14.04 -23.73
C SER A 665 16.62 -12.53 -23.98
N GLY A 666 15.73 -11.98 -24.82
CA GLY A 666 15.64 -10.54 -25.02
C GLY A 666 15.21 -9.80 -23.75
N ALA A 667 14.17 -10.29 -23.06
CA ALA A 667 13.75 -9.75 -21.76
C ALA A 667 14.87 -9.87 -20.71
N LEU A 668 15.54 -11.03 -20.64
CA LEU A 668 16.67 -11.28 -19.74
C LEU A 668 17.81 -10.27 -19.98
N GLN A 669 18.14 -9.98 -21.23
CA GLN A 669 19.19 -9.02 -21.57
C GLN A 669 18.82 -7.60 -21.10
N LEU A 670 17.63 -7.12 -21.45
CA LEU A 670 17.15 -5.80 -21.02
C LEU A 670 17.17 -5.66 -19.49
N LEU A 671 16.71 -6.69 -18.77
CA LEU A 671 16.71 -6.72 -17.31
C LEU A 671 18.13 -6.79 -16.73
N SER A 672 19.04 -7.52 -17.37
CA SER A 672 20.46 -7.57 -16.97
C SER A 672 21.10 -6.19 -17.10
N ASP A 673 20.88 -5.50 -18.22
CA ASP A 673 21.37 -4.14 -18.45
C ASP A 673 20.81 -3.16 -17.41
N ILE A 674 19.53 -3.29 -17.03
CA ILE A 674 18.91 -2.47 -15.97
C ILE A 674 19.58 -2.75 -14.62
N VAL A 675 19.73 -4.03 -14.24
CA VAL A 675 20.34 -4.44 -12.96
C VAL A 675 21.79 -3.97 -12.85
N GLU A 676 22.57 -4.08 -13.92
CA GLU A 676 23.95 -3.61 -13.97
C GLU A 676 24.05 -2.08 -13.82
N LYS A 677 23.11 -1.32 -14.39
CA LYS A 677 23.09 0.14 -14.24
C LYS A 677 22.88 0.58 -12.79
N PHE A 678 22.19 -0.19 -11.95
CA PHE A 678 22.07 0.11 -10.51
C PHE A 678 23.42 0.08 -9.77
N ASP A 679 24.42 -0.62 -10.32
CA ASP A 679 25.78 -0.67 -9.76
C ASP A 679 26.63 0.55 -10.21
N THR A 680 26.07 1.42 -11.05
CA THR A 680 26.67 2.70 -11.48
C THR A 680 25.99 3.91 -10.83
N ASP A 681 26.67 5.06 -10.80
CA ASP A 681 26.08 6.30 -10.27
C ASP A 681 24.90 6.85 -11.10
N SER A 682 24.68 6.33 -12.31
CA SER A 682 23.64 6.84 -13.23
C SER A 682 22.22 6.72 -12.67
N MET A 683 21.91 5.62 -11.98
CA MET A 683 20.56 5.32 -11.45
C MET A 683 20.24 6.03 -10.13
N LYS A 684 21.25 6.55 -9.41
CA LYS A 684 21.04 7.28 -8.14
C LYS A 684 20.13 8.50 -8.33
N SER A 685 20.23 9.15 -9.49
CA SER A 685 19.38 10.30 -9.83
C SER A 685 17.88 9.96 -9.82
N PHE A 686 17.50 8.71 -10.09
CA PHE A 686 16.10 8.26 -10.20
C PHE A 686 15.60 7.47 -8.98
N PHE A 687 16.49 6.77 -8.28
CA PHE A 687 16.13 5.75 -7.28
C PHE A 687 16.68 6.00 -5.87
N LYS A 688 17.32 7.14 -5.59
CA LYS A 688 17.88 7.45 -4.26
C LYS A 688 16.92 7.10 -3.11
N GLY A 689 17.36 6.26 -2.18
CA GLY A 689 16.57 5.77 -1.06
C GLY A 689 15.78 4.48 -1.33
N SER A 690 15.79 3.98 -2.57
CA SER A 690 15.07 2.78 -3.02
C SER A 690 15.91 1.88 -3.93
N GLU A 691 17.19 2.19 -4.14
CA GLU A 691 18.06 1.54 -5.14
C GLU A 691 18.15 0.03 -4.91
N LYS A 692 18.33 -0.38 -3.65
CA LYS A 692 18.46 -1.79 -3.28
C LYS A 692 17.17 -2.56 -3.58
N ASP A 693 16.02 -1.99 -3.22
CA ASP A 693 14.73 -2.65 -3.37
C ASP A 693 14.31 -2.69 -4.85
N ALA A 694 14.49 -1.59 -5.59
CA ALA A 694 14.26 -1.54 -7.03
C ALA A 694 15.18 -2.50 -7.80
N ARG A 695 16.48 -2.57 -7.44
CA ARG A 695 17.42 -3.54 -8.03
C ARG A 695 16.96 -4.97 -7.75
N SER A 696 16.55 -5.27 -6.51
CA SER A 696 16.05 -6.60 -6.13
C SER A 696 14.79 -6.97 -6.91
N TRP A 697 13.88 -6.02 -7.11
CA TRP A 697 12.66 -6.19 -7.90
C TRP A 697 12.98 -6.67 -9.32
N TYR A 698 13.82 -5.92 -10.05
CA TYR A 698 14.20 -6.28 -11.42
C TYR A 698 15.10 -7.51 -11.51
N ASP A 699 15.99 -7.75 -10.53
CA ASP A 699 16.81 -8.96 -10.48
C ASP A 699 15.96 -10.23 -10.27
N ASN A 700 14.87 -10.13 -9.50
CA ASN A 700 13.93 -11.23 -9.33
C ASN A 700 13.15 -11.53 -10.62
N ILE A 701 12.77 -10.50 -11.39
CA ILE A 701 12.18 -10.68 -12.73
C ILE A 701 13.20 -11.29 -13.69
N ARG A 702 14.47 -10.83 -13.64
CA ARG A 702 15.58 -11.39 -14.44
C ARG A 702 15.77 -12.88 -14.16
N LYS A 703 15.79 -13.28 -12.89
CA LYS A 703 15.87 -14.70 -12.49
C LYS A 703 14.68 -15.51 -13.00
N THR A 704 13.49 -14.91 -13.00
CA THR A 704 12.29 -15.54 -13.57
C THR A 704 12.46 -15.85 -15.06
N CYS A 705 13.02 -14.93 -15.86
CA CYS A 705 13.36 -15.20 -17.26
C CYS A 705 14.34 -16.38 -17.39
N GLY A 706 15.36 -16.43 -16.53
CA GLY A 706 16.32 -17.55 -16.48
C GLY A 706 15.65 -18.89 -16.21
N ALA A 707 14.76 -18.95 -15.23
CA ALA A 707 14.02 -20.17 -14.89
C ALA A 707 13.15 -20.67 -16.06
N TYR A 708 12.47 -19.78 -16.77
CA TYR A 708 11.70 -20.18 -17.97
C TYR A 708 12.58 -20.68 -19.12
N LEU A 709 13.78 -20.13 -19.28
CA LEU A 709 14.73 -20.66 -20.28
C LEU A 709 15.14 -22.10 -19.96
N GLU A 710 15.33 -22.43 -18.68
CA GLU A 710 15.62 -23.80 -18.23
C GLU A 710 14.41 -24.73 -18.45
N GLU A 711 13.19 -24.27 -18.12
CA GLU A 711 11.95 -25.01 -18.37
C GLU A 711 11.77 -25.35 -19.86
N LEU A 712 12.02 -24.37 -20.74
CA LEU A 712 11.94 -24.56 -22.19
C LEU A 712 13.04 -25.49 -22.71
N GLN A 713 14.27 -25.40 -22.20
CA GLN A 713 15.37 -26.29 -22.56
C GLN A 713 15.06 -27.74 -22.17
N SER A 714 14.50 -27.95 -20.98
CA SER A 714 14.04 -29.25 -20.50
C SER A 714 12.94 -29.80 -21.39
N LEU A 715 11.95 -28.96 -21.73
CA LEU A 715 10.85 -29.35 -22.61
C LEU A 715 11.33 -29.70 -24.03
N GLU A 716 12.21 -28.89 -24.61
CA GLU A 716 12.78 -29.13 -25.96
C GLU A 716 13.48 -30.49 -26.02
N SER A 717 14.26 -30.82 -24.98
CA SER A 717 14.95 -32.11 -24.86
C SER A 717 13.96 -33.27 -24.78
N LYS A 718 12.86 -33.11 -24.03
CA LYS A 718 11.80 -34.14 -23.94
C LYS A 718 11.08 -34.35 -25.27
N ILE A 719 10.78 -33.27 -25.99
CA ILE A 719 10.14 -33.34 -27.31
C ILE A 719 11.06 -33.99 -28.33
N LYS A 720 12.36 -33.64 -28.36
CA LYS A 720 13.33 -34.25 -29.29
C LYS A 720 13.50 -35.76 -29.07
N THR A 721 13.43 -36.20 -27.82
CA THR A 721 13.60 -37.60 -27.41
C THR A 721 12.29 -38.39 -27.34
N ASP A 722 11.16 -37.79 -27.73
CA ASP A 722 9.81 -38.38 -27.65
C ASP A 722 9.46 -38.90 -26.24
N SER A 723 9.97 -38.22 -25.21
CA SER A 723 9.79 -38.57 -23.79
C SER A 723 8.76 -37.70 -23.06
N VAL A 724 7.91 -36.98 -23.80
CA VAL A 724 6.78 -36.25 -23.22
C VAL A 724 5.71 -37.26 -22.79
N GLU A 725 5.46 -37.33 -21.49
CA GLU A 725 4.49 -38.26 -20.92
C GLU A 725 3.04 -37.85 -21.22
N SER A 726 2.15 -38.84 -21.32
CA SER A 726 0.75 -38.62 -21.74
C SER A 726 -0.17 -38.06 -20.66
N ASP A 727 0.20 -38.16 -19.37
CA ASP A 727 -0.61 -37.69 -18.23
C ASP A 727 0.11 -36.59 -17.45
N THR A 728 0.21 -35.41 -18.06
CA THR A 728 0.87 -34.23 -17.47
C THR A 728 -0.12 -33.22 -16.90
N LYS A 729 0.33 -32.43 -15.94
CA LYS A 729 -0.37 -31.27 -15.38
C LYS A 729 0.59 -30.09 -15.25
N VAL A 730 0.04 -28.88 -15.21
CA VAL A 730 0.82 -27.71 -14.85
C VAL A 730 0.80 -27.54 -13.33
N LYS A 731 1.99 -27.48 -12.74
CA LYS A 731 2.20 -27.13 -11.32
C LYS A 731 2.81 -25.73 -11.25
N ILE A 732 2.38 -24.95 -10.26
CA ILE A 732 3.05 -23.71 -9.86
C ILE A 732 4.20 -24.09 -8.90
N SER A 733 5.42 -23.75 -9.29
CA SER A 733 6.67 -24.00 -8.56
C SER A 733 7.09 -22.77 -7.73
N GLU A 734 8.24 -22.83 -7.06
CA GLU A 734 8.79 -21.66 -6.34
C GLU A 734 8.98 -20.48 -7.28
N THR A 735 8.68 -19.28 -6.79
CA THR A 735 8.76 -18.03 -7.55
C THR A 735 9.94 -17.17 -7.13
N TYR A 736 10.56 -16.49 -8.08
CA TYR A 736 11.51 -15.41 -7.78
C TYR A 736 10.80 -14.06 -7.61
N HIS A 737 9.74 -13.83 -8.38
CA HIS A 737 8.96 -12.60 -8.35
C HIS A 737 7.47 -12.92 -8.30
N GLU A 738 6.73 -12.33 -7.37
CA GLU A 738 5.34 -12.71 -7.08
C GLU A 738 4.40 -12.53 -8.27
N TYR A 739 4.68 -11.57 -9.16
CA TYR A 739 3.91 -11.36 -10.40
C TYR A 739 4.12 -12.45 -11.46
N PHE A 740 5.17 -13.27 -11.34
CA PHE A 740 5.57 -14.26 -12.34
C PHE A 740 5.85 -15.63 -11.70
N PRO A 741 4.84 -16.31 -11.15
CA PRO A 741 4.98 -17.69 -10.69
C PRO A 741 5.51 -18.60 -11.80
N ILE A 742 6.45 -19.49 -11.47
CA ILE A 742 7.00 -20.44 -12.43
C ILE A 742 6.01 -21.59 -12.66
N TYR A 743 5.58 -21.76 -13.90
CA TYR A 743 4.71 -22.86 -14.31
C TYR A 743 5.57 -23.98 -14.90
N THR A 744 5.52 -25.15 -14.26
CA THR A 744 6.29 -26.33 -14.68
C THR A 744 5.32 -27.43 -15.15
N MET A 745 5.59 -28.01 -16.32
CA MET A 745 4.86 -29.18 -16.81
C MET A 745 5.41 -30.46 -16.16
N VAL A 746 4.61 -31.11 -15.32
CA VAL A 746 4.99 -32.29 -14.55
C VAL A 746 4.05 -33.47 -14.81
N THR A 747 4.55 -34.70 -14.68
CA THR A 747 3.71 -35.90 -14.67
C THR A 747 2.78 -35.92 -13.46
N LYS A 748 1.54 -36.38 -13.63
CA LYS A 748 0.70 -36.72 -12.49
C LYS A 748 1.28 -37.93 -11.75
N GLN A 749 1.86 -37.71 -10.58
CA GLN A 749 2.03 -38.80 -9.62
C GLN A 749 0.64 -39.31 -9.24
N LYS A 750 0.42 -40.62 -9.38
CA LYS A 750 -0.84 -41.30 -9.05
C LYS A 750 -1.21 -41.17 -7.58
#